data_AF-A0A928SR54-F1
#
_entry.id   AF-A0A928SR54-F1
#
_cell.length_a   1.000
_cell.length_b   1.000
_cell.length_c   1.000
_cell.angle_alpha   90.00
_cell.angle_beta   90.00
_cell.angle_gamma   90.00
#
_symmetry.space_group_name_H-M   'P 1'
#
loop_
_entity.id
_entity.type
_entity.pdbx_description
1 polymer ?
#
loop_
_entity_poly.entity_id
_entity_poly.type
_entity_poly.pdbx_seq_one_letter_code
_entity_poly.pdbx_strand_id
1 'polypeptide(L)'
;MEGREPGRSALSHYALRLADLLRQLPERELSSLIDRMEIAVDQAKRIDVASQVARALVSLPEVRDPAGYLPGATAELLFRIAEAKGVLVLDALPPAVAPLVHRGIVFARGGNHGGVELILPIAYMVQVRSWQGDDPRGARALLAQASPEVASSIASHYLGRPATPPLALSLEPAWEVMNDPQALAKEVEALAPLERKLLKAVEKVGGEVDTEELLDLEREPMRLRGATGATPSRRGVGFALERRGFLIPVYPNRHVVPTEVAAVVGAQRRAERDAQRREILSYVLAEDHAPRRARFAEDPVPLALALALAVRDPSVDVRPGVGTPRSLVSKLATRFGKHPDSVALIAALSRAMGLWDASVISVTSPPGASRVGDLGRLLFETWLRGGAWDEARPDGEVLRVTAEAREASAVGVLRRIVLDALRELGDGRWAPWEAVAAFVRADSRTPGLARLLERWAQRAGVEVSTPAEIAQRIACETLHSLGVVDLGDPSDDSERPTLRITPRGRAYITGTALPNPDAQREGSRFVDGQVLRIGPADRIGSVVALSPLIEIGSVTGSLDVSVTQHTLSLALAAGFDADNLKGRLEALAQLPDPIERMLTQASAVLGRAEYVPTQGFLWVEDNEIREMLRTRRQTADLFVDPSPPAGLLLSPGTDIERVARRCRSLGVEVVVDGEVYRTRSLTPPPRNGSAARRYDRTEPPTSNIARKHTGTRRRSSTQTPALKRKP
;
A
#
# COMPACT_ATOMS: atom_id res chain seq x y z
N MET A 1 -10.03 -73.21 8.08
CA MET A 1 -9.86 -72.30 9.24
C MET A 1 -8.54 -71.59 9.04
N GLU A 2 -8.55 -70.46 8.34
CA GLU A 2 -7.40 -69.57 8.20
C GLU A 2 -7.75 -68.26 8.89
N GLY A 3 -6.87 -67.84 9.80
CA GLY A 3 -7.05 -66.66 10.64
C GLY A 3 -6.94 -65.39 9.83
N ARG A 4 -8.04 -64.62 9.79
CA ARG A 4 -8.07 -63.22 9.38
C ARG A 4 -7.19 -62.41 10.32
N GLU A 5 -6.09 -61.84 9.80
CA GLU A 5 -5.43 -60.70 10.41
C GLU A 5 -6.42 -59.51 10.47
N PRO A 6 -6.50 -58.77 11.60
CA PRO A 6 -7.35 -57.58 11.69
C PRO A 6 -6.76 -56.46 10.84
N GLY A 7 -7.60 -55.87 9.99
CA GLY A 7 -7.20 -54.89 8.98
C GLY A 7 -6.44 -53.68 9.52
N ARG A 8 -5.31 -53.38 8.88
CA ARG A 8 -4.68 -52.05 8.93
C ARG A 8 -5.70 -51.02 8.40
N SER A 9 -6.21 -50.21 9.33
CA SER A 9 -7.19 -49.14 9.09
C SER A 9 -6.79 -48.23 7.92
N ALA A 10 -7.75 -47.89 7.07
CA ALA A 10 -7.61 -46.83 6.08
C ALA A 10 -7.18 -45.53 6.78
N LEU A 11 -5.95 -45.08 6.51
CA LEU A 11 -5.31 -43.99 7.23
C LEU A 11 -5.96 -42.65 6.86
N SER A 12 -6.52 -42.00 7.87
CA SER A 12 -7.07 -40.63 7.81
C SER A 12 -6.01 -39.63 7.32
N HIS A 13 -6.39 -38.79 6.36
CA HIS A 13 -5.64 -37.61 5.89
C HIS A 13 -5.73 -36.41 6.86
N TYR A 14 -6.30 -36.60 8.05
CA TYR A 14 -6.52 -35.53 9.03
C TYR A 14 -5.56 -35.62 10.21
N ALA A 15 -5.26 -34.46 10.81
CA ALA A 15 -4.53 -34.38 12.07
C ALA A 15 -5.18 -35.26 13.14
N LEU A 16 -4.34 -35.94 13.94
CA LEU A 16 -4.79 -36.82 15.01
C LEU A 16 -4.85 -36.07 16.35
N ARG A 17 -5.71 -36.56 17.26
CA ARG A 17 -5.67 -36.15 18.67
C ARG A 17 -4.34 -36.54 19.29
N LEU A 18 -3.77 -35.69 20.13
CA LEU A 18 -2.46 -35.92 20.72
C LEU A 18 -2.41 -37.21 21.54
N ALA A 19 -3.42 -37.47 22.36
CA ALA A 19 -3.47 -38.68 23.18
C ALA A 19 -3.57 -39.96 22.33
N ASP A 20 -4.34 -39.92 21.23
CA ASP A 20 -4.49 -41.08 20.34
C ASP A 20 -3.22 -41.35 19.54
N LEU A 21 -2.51 -40.29 19.12
CA LEU A 21 -1.21 -40.43 18.48
C LEU A 21 -0.20 -41.05 19.45
N LEU A 22 -0.12 -40.56 20.68
CA LEU A 22 0.78 -41.11 21.70
C LEU A 22 0.49 -42.59 22.03
N ARG A 23 -0.78 -43.03 21.95
CA ARG A 23 -1.15 -44.45 22.09
C ARG A 23 -0.70 -45.32 20.93
N GLN A 24 -0.56 -44.73 19.74
CA GLN A 24 -0.12 -45.45 18.54
C GLN A 24 1.41 -45.55 18.46
N LEU A 25 2.15 -44.80 19.26
CA LEU A 25 3.61 -44.89 19.30
C LEU A 25 4.07 -46.24 19.84
N PRO A 26 5.17 -46.81 19.32
CA PRO A 26 5.85 -47.93 19.95
C PRO A 26 6.21 -47.60 21.40
N GLU A 27 6.05 -48.57 22.31
CA GLU A 27 6.28 -48.38 23.74
C GLU A 27 7.66 -47.77 24.04
N ARG A 28 8.70 -48.22 23.32
CA ARG A 28 10.07 -47.69 23.43
C ARG A 28 10.18 -46.20 23.08
N GLU A 29 9.45 -45.74 22.07
CA GLU A 29 9.46 -44.33 21.66
C GLU A 29 8.73 -43.45 22.65
N LEU A 30 7.60 -43.92 23.18
CA LEU A 30 6.86 -43.22 24.21
C LEU A 30 7.66 -43.11 25.51
N SER A 31 8.31 -44.19 25.96
CA SER A 31 9.21 -44.16 27.12
C SER A 31 10.38 -43.20 26.90
N SER A 32 11.02 -43.24 25.72
CA SER A 32 12.10 -42.32 25.38
C SER A 32 11.66 -40.85 25.39
N LEU A 33 10.44 -40.55 24.93
CA LEU A 33 9.88 -39.21 24.99
C LEU A 33 9.61 -38.76 26.44
N ILE A 34 9.07 -39.66 27.28
CA ILE A 34 8.83 -39.39 28.70
C ILE A 34 10.13 -39.03 29.43
N ASP A 35 11.17 -39.86 29.26
CA ASP A 35 12.46 -39.66 29.90
C ASP A 35 13.13 -38.36 29.42
N ARG A 36 13.11 -38.14 28.11
CA ARG A 36 13.73 -36.97 27.47
C ARG A 36 13.08 -35.65 27.84
N MET A 37 11.77 -35.66 28.05
CA MET A 37 10.99 -34.47 28.42
C MET A 37 10.78 -34.37 29.93
N GLU A 38 11.37 -35.29 30.72
CA GLU A 38 11.27 -35.36 32.18
C GLU A 38 9.81 -35.34 32.69
N ILE A 39 8.93 -36.08 32.02
CA ILE A 39 7.50 -36.06 32.32
C ILE A 39 7.18 -37.02 33.48
N ALA A 40 6.67 -36.48 34.59
CA ALA A 40 6.21 -37.28 35.72
C ALA A 40 4.88 -38.01 35.41
N VAL A 41 4.91 -39.35 35.42
CA VAL A 41 3.74 -40.21 35.23
C VAL A 41 3.30 -40.79 36.57
N ASP A 42 2.02 -40.59 36.93
CA ASP A 42 1.44 -41.06 38.18
C ASP A 42 0.48 -42.22 37.91
N GLN A 43 0.85 -43.42 38.36
CA GLN A 43 0.06 -44.64 38.18
C GLN A 43 -1.23 -44.66 39.02
N ALA A 44 -1.35 -43.81 40.05
CA ALA A 44 -2.56 -43.72 40.87
C ALA A 44 -3.69 -42.92 40.19
N LYS A 45 -3.38 -42.18 39.12
CA LYS A 45 -4.40 -41.43 38.38
C LYS A 45 -5.25 -42.36 37.52
N ARG A 46 -6.55 -42.07 37.44
CA ARG A 46 -7.53 -42.80 36.60
C ARG A 46 -7.39 -42.55 35.09
N ILE A 47 -6.29 -41.94 34.64
CA ILE A 47 -6.03 -41.64 33.22
C ILE A 47 -4.76 -42.37 32.78
N ASP A 48 -4.77 -42.87 31.55
CA ASP A 48 -3.68 -43.64 30.97
C ASP A 48 -2.42 -42.78 30.74
N VAL A 49 -1.28 -43.45 30.62
CA VAL A 49 0.05 -42.82 30.47
C VAL A 49 0.07 -41.81 29.32
N ALA A 50 -0.45 -42.20 28.14
CA ALA A 50 -0.52 -41.32 26.98
C ALA A 50 -1.30 -40.02 27.24
N SER A 51 -2.41 -40.07 27.99
CA SER A 51 -3.16 -38.87 28.38
C SER A 51 -2.41 -38.00 29.39
N GLN A 52 -1.63 -38.60 30.30
CA GLN A 52 -0.78 -37.84 31.23
C GLN A 52 0.35 -37.12 30.49
N VAL A 53 0.99 -37.81 29.55
CA VAL A 53 2.02 -37.25 28.67
C VAL A 53 1.46 -36.13 27.80
N ALA A 54 0.30 -36.33 27.17
CA ALA A 54 -0.38 -35.30 26.39
C ALA A 54 -0.60 -34.02 27.21
N ARG A 55 -1.05 -34.13 28.46
CA ARG A 55 -1.26 -33.00 29.37
C ARG A 55 0.03 -32.25 29.71
N ALA A 56 1.15 -32.96 29.86
CA ALA A 56 2.44 -32.34 30.10
C ALA A 56 2.95 -31.61 28.85
N LEU A 57 2.89 -32.25 27.67
CA LEU A 57 3.44 -31.68 26.44
C LEU A 57 2.68 -30.43 25.94
N VAL A 58 1.36 -30.34 26.15
CA VAL A 58 0.61 -29.12 25.75
C VAL A 58 0.93 -27.89 26.60
N SER A 59 1.72 -28.03 27.67
CA SER A 59 2.20 -26.91 28.48
C SER A 59 3.49 -26.27 27.96
N LEU A 60 4.10 -26.85 26.92
CA LEU A 60 5.34 -26.37 26.31
C LEU A 60 5.18 -24.97 25.67
N PRO A 61 6.03 -23.98 26.01
CA PRO A 61 5.94 -22.64 25.46
C PRO A 61 6.25 -22.57 23.95
N GLU A 62 7.06 -23.50 23.43
CA GLU A 62 7.55 -23.53 22.04
C GLU A 62 6.42 -23.67 21.02
N VAL A 63 5.29 -24.27 21.42
CA VAL A 63 4.13 -24.45 20.54
C VAL A 63 3.32 -23.16 20.39
N ARG A 64 3.25 -22.35 21.46
CA ARG A 64 2.46 -21.10 21.47
C ARG A 64 3.18 -19.97 20.75
N ASP A 65 4.51 -19.94 20.85
CA ASP A 65 5.34 -18.93 20.20
C ASP A 65 6.55 -19.56 19.46
N PRO A 66 6.32 -20.24 18.33
CA PRO A 66 7.39 -20.94 17.60
C PRO A 66 8.53 -20.02 17.18
N ALA A 67 8.23 -18.78 16.77
CA ALA A 67 9.22 -17.82 16.29
C ALA A 67 10.16 -17.31 17.40
N GLY A 68 9.69 -17.30 18.65
CA GLY A 68 10.50 -16.89 19.80
C GLY A 68 11.46 -17.98 20.32
N TYR A 69 11.15 -19.26 20.09
CA TYR A 69 11.86 -20.40 20.73
C TYR A 69 12.48 -21.42 19.76
N LEU A 70 12.08 -21.44 18.48
CA LEU A 70 12.59 -22.40 17.49
C LEU A 70 13.46 -21.70 16.44
N PRO A 71 14.44 -22.43 15.83
CA PRO A 71 15.18 -21.91 14.68
C PRO A 71 14.25 -21.55 13.52
N GLY A 72 14.60 -20.53 12.72
CA GLY A 72 13.74 -19.99 11.65
C GLY A 72 13.18 -21.05 10.69
N ALA A 73 14.05 -21.92 10.15
CA ALA A 73 13.63 -23.00 9.25
C ALA A 73 12.71 -24.04 9.92
N THR A 74 12.86 -24.25 11.23
CA THR A 74 12.01 -25.16 12.02
C THR A 74 10.64 -24.54 12.28
N ALA A 75 10.59 -23.25 12.61
CA ALA A 75 9.34 -22.51 12.77
C ALA A 75 8.57 -22.45 11.44
N GLU A 76 9.25 -22.18 10.33
CA GLU A 76 8.65 -22.21 8.99
C GLU A 76 8.09 -23.59 8.64
N LEU A 77 8.83 -24.67 8.92
CA LEU A 77 8.33 -26.04 8.69
C LEU A 77 7.07 -26.32 9.52
N LEU A 78 7.02 -25.89 10.78
CA LEU A 78 5.83 -26.03 11.62
C LEU A 78 4.63 -25.28 11.03
N PHE A 79 4.84 -24.06 10.52
CA PHE A 79 3.80 -23.28 9.85
C PHE A 79 3.31 -23.99 8.57
N ARG A 80 4.21 -24.57 7.76
CA ARG A 80 3.84 -25.37 6.58
C ARG A 80 2.99 -26.59 6.94
N ILE A 81 3.31 -27.29 8.02
CA ILE A 81 2.51 -28.43 8.49
C ILE A 81 1.13 -27.94 8.95
N ALA A 82 1.06 -26.79 9.64
CA ALA A 82 -0.21 -26.19 10.05
C ALA A 82 -1.06 -25.71 8.86
N GLU A 83 -0.46 -25.13 7.82
CA GLU A 83 -1.11 -24.78 6.55
C GLU A 83 -1.70 -26.03 5.86
N ALA A 84 -0.98 -27.15 5.92
CA ALA A 84 -1.44 -28.46 5.43
C ALA A 84 -2.45 -29.14 6.39
N LYS A 85 -3.10 -28.39 7.28
CA LYS A 85 -4.11 -28.87 8.23
C LYS A 85 -3.60 -29.97 9.17
N GLY A 86 -2.31 -29.93 9.48
CA GLY A 86 -1.66 -30.79 10.47
C GLY A 86 -1.06 -32.08 9.93
N VAL A 87 -1.15 -32.37 8.63
CA VAL A 87 -0.47 -33.52 8.01
C VAL A 87 0.24 -33.07 6.73
N LEU A 88 1.57 -33.16 6.72
CA LEU A 88 2.39 -32.82 5.56
C LEU A 88 3.12 -34.06 5.04
N VAL A 89 2.88 -34.40 3.77
CA VAL A 89 3.53 -35.52 3.08
C VAL A 89 4.78 -35.02 2.36
N LEU A 90 5.91 -35.68 2.56
CA LEU A 90 7.21 -35.33 2.01
C LEU A 90 7.89 -36.58 1.42
N ASP A 91 8.76 -36.39 0.43
CA ASP A 91 9.56 -37.51 -0.12
C ASP A 91 10.67 -37.96 0.85
N ALA A 92 11.21 -37.01 1.62
CA ALA A 92 12.27 -37.26 2.59
C ALA A 92 12.13 -36.37 3.83
N LEU A 93 12.71 -36.81 4.95
CA LEU A 93 12.60 -36.16 6.25
C LEU A 93 13.58 -34.95 6.32
N PRO A 94 13.08 -33.71 6.41
CA PRO A 94 13.94 -32.52 6.37
C PRO A 94 14.69 -32.37 7.69
N PRO A 95 15.96 -31.90 7.69
CA PRO A 95 16.75 -31.72 8.92
C PRO A 95 16.08 -30.81 9.94
N ALA A 96 15.31 -29.82 9.46
CA ALA A 96 14.60 -28.84 10.28
C ALA A 96 13.51 -29.46 11.18
N VAL A 97 13.09 -30.72 10.95
CA VAL A 97 12.08 -31.40 11.77
C VAL A 97 12.64 -32.01 13.05
N ALA A 98 13.95 -32.26 13.12
CA ALA A 98 14.56 -32.94 14.25
C ALA A 98 14.26 -32.27 15.60
N PRO A 99 14.32 -30.92 15.74
CA PRO A 99 13.93 -30.25 16.98
C PRO A 99 12.44 -30.46 17.34
N LEU A 100 11.55 -30.50 16.35
CA LEU A 100 10.10 -30.68 16.55
C LEU A 100 9.77 -32.09 17.04
N VAL A 101 10.42 -33.11 16.45
CA VAL A 101 10.27 -34.52 16.86
C VAL A 101 10.88 -34.75 18.24
N HIS A 102 12.06 -34.18 18.48
CA HIS A 102 12.74 -34.29 19.77
C HIS A 102 11.86 -33.73 20.91
N ARG A 103 11.17 -32.60 20.67
CA ARG A 103 10.27 -31.99 21.66
C ARG A 103 8.87 -32.62 21.72
N GLY A 104 8.56 -33.62 20.89
CA GLY A 104 7.23 -34.24 20.84
C GLY A 104 6.14 -33.30 20.32
N ILE A 105 6.50 -32.32 19.48
CA ILE A 105 5.61 -31.35 18.85
C ILE A 105 5.09 -31.88 17.51
N VAL A 106 5.97 -32.51 16.71
CA VAL A 106 5.62 -33.14 15.44
C VAL A 106 6.03 -34.61 15.49
N PHE A 107 5.25 -35.48 14.86
CA PHE A 107 5.52 -36.91 14.78
C PHE A 107 5.68 -37.33 13.33
N ALA A 108 6.62 -38.21 13.04
CA ALA A 108 6.88 -38.70 11.68
C ALA A 108 6.42 -40.15 11.53
N ARG A 109 5.72 -40.48 10.45
CA ARG A 109 5.36 -41.86 10.07
C ARG A 109 5.74 -42.16 8.62
N GLY A 110 6.00 -43.43 8.30
CA GLY A 110 6.18 -43.86 6.90
C GLY A 110 4.87 -43.82 6.13
N GLY A 111 4.87 -43.19 4.96
CA GLY A 111 3.71 -43.09 4.05
C GLY A 111 3.60 -44.28 3.10
N ASN A 112 2.40 -44.49 2.55
CA ASN A 112 2.07 -45.67 1.72
C ASN A 112 2.82 -45.78 0.38
N HIS A 113 3.55 -44.73 -0.05
CA HIS A 113 4.26 -44.66 -1.34
C HIS A 113 5.77 -44.38 -1.20
N GLY A 114 6.38 -44.70 -0.06
CA GLY A 114 7.81 -44.49 0.18
C GLY A 114 8.20 -43.09 0.64
N GLY A 115 7.23 -42.19 0.85
CA GLY A 115 7.41 -40.89 1.49
C GLY A 115 7.27 -40.94 3.02
N VAL A 116 7.45 -39.79 3.67
CA VAL A 116 7.30 -39.56 5.11
C VAL A 116 6.15 -38.59 5.35
N GLU A 117 5.30 -38.88 6.33
CA GLU A 117 4.24 -37.97 6.76
C GLU A 117 4.61 -37.34 8.11
N LEU A 118 4.60 -36.01 8.14
CA LEU A 118 4.77 -35.22 9.36
C LEU A 118 3.39 -34.85 9.90
N ILE A 119 3.14 -35.19 11.15
CA ILE A 119 1.86 -34.99 11.83
C ILE A 119 2.05 -33.98 12.96
N LEU A 120 1.30 -32.89 12.88
CA LEU A 120 1.11 -31.91 13.96
C LEU A 120 -0.24 -32.19 14.63
N PRO A 121 -0.25 -32.69 15.88
CA PRO A 121 -1.47 -32.93 16.64
C PRO A 121 -2.39 -31.71 16.75
N ILE A 122 -3.70 -31.98 16.80
CA ILE A 122 -4.74 -30.95 16.87
C ILE A 122 -4.52 -30.01 18.06
N ALA A 123 -4.21 -30.55 19.25
CA ALA A 123 -3.98 -29.75 20.45
C ALA A 123 -2.85 -28.73 20.32
N TYR A 124 -1.88 -28.96 19.42
CA TYR A 124 -0.85 -27.96 19.13
C TYR A 124 -1.33 -26.95 18.09
N MET A 125 -2.02 -27.41 17.03
CA MET A 125 -2.54 -26.52 15.99
C MET A 125 -3.39 -25.37 16.54
N VAL A 126 -4.28 -25.66 17.50
CA VAL A 126 -5.17 -24.67 18.13
C VAL A 126 -4.46 -23.72 19.11
N GLN A 127 -3.16 -23.95 19.40
CA GLN A 127 -2.35 -23.12 20.27
C GLN A 127 -1.36 -22.22 19.52
N VAL A 128 -1.02 -22.56 18.27
CA VAL A 128 -0.07 -21.78 17.47
C VAL A 128 -0.64 -20.39 17.22
N ARG A 129 0.09 -19.32 17.58
CA ARG A 129 -0.29 -17.96 17.24
C ARG A 129 -0.28 -17.73 15.73
N SER A 130 -1.14 -16.84 15.23
CA SER A 130 -1.13 -16.45 13.83
C SER A 130 0.22 -15.88 13.38
N TRP A 131 0.60 -16.16 12.14
CA TRP A 131 1.85 -15.71 11.50
C TRP A 131 1.57 -14.98 10.19
N GLN A 132 2.60 -14.46 9.55
CA GLN A 132 2.47 -13.80 8.25
C GLN A 132 2.11 -14.82 7.16
N GLY A 133 0.92 -14.68 6.55
CA GLY A 133 0.41 -15.59 5.50
C GLY A 133 -0.70 -16.52 5.99
N ASP A 134 -0.91 -16.60 7.30
CA ASP A 134 -2.04 -17.30 7.92
C ASP A 134 -3.38 -16.62 7.62
N ASP A 135 -4.46 -17.38 7.55
CA ASP A 135 -5.81 -16.81 7.43
C ASP A 135 -6.28 -16.29 8.80
N PRO A 136 -6.38 -14.96 9.00
CA PRO A 136 -6.75 -14.38 10.29
C PRO A 136 -8.17 -14.75 10.73
N ARG A 137 -9.02 -15.26 9.83
CA ARG A 137 -10.38 -15.73 10.15
C ARG A 137 -10.52 -17.25 10.09
N GLY A 138 -9.45 -17.99 9.84
CA GLY A 138 -9.48 -19.44 9.92
C GLY A 138 -9.82 -19.90 11.34
N ALA A 139 -10.52 -21.02 11.48
CA ALA A 139 -10.90 -21.57 12.79
C ALA A 139 -9.69 -21.70 13.72
N ARG A 140 -8.51 -22.04 13.18
CA ARG A 140 -7.26 -22.17 13.94
C ARG A 140 -6.83 -20.84 14.57
N ALA A 141 -6.74 -19.80 13.74
CA ALA A 141 -6.32 -18.48 14.15
C ALA A 141 -7.27 -17.90 15.20
N LEU A 142 -8.58 -18.09 15.00
CA LEU A 142 -9.61 -17.61 15.92
C LEU A 142 -9.60 -18.37 17.25
N LEU A 143 -9.45 -19.70 17.25
CA LEU A 143 -9.36 -20.50 18.47
C LEU A 143 -8.09 -20.18 19.27
N ALA A 144 -6.96 -19.92 18.61
CA ALA A 144 -5.71 -19.54 19.27
C ALA A 144 -5.82 -18.16 19.95
N GLN A 145 -6.71 -17.29 19.48
CA GLN A 145 -6.98 -15.96 20.04
C GLN A 145 -8.19 -15.92 20.98
N ALA A 146 -8.99 -16.99 21.02
CA ALA A 146 -10.21 -17.06 21.81
C ALA A 146 -9.89 -16.94 23.31
N SER A 147 -10.77 -16.27 24.06
CA SER A 147 -10.65 -16.22 25.51
C SER A 147 -10.82 -17.63 26.11
N PRO A 148 -10.22 -17.91 27.28
CA PRO A 148 -10.38 -19.21 27.94
C PRO A 148 -11.85 -19.58 28.21
N GLU A 149 -12.71 -18.58 28.45
CA GLU A 149 -14.15 -18.79 28.65
C GLU A 149 -14.82 -19.29 27.37
N VAL A 150 -14.52 -18.67 26.23
CA VAL A 150 -15.06 -19.04 24.91
C VAL A 150 -14.55 -20.42 24.51
N ALA A 151 -13.25 -20.65 24.63
CA ALA A 151 -12.64 -21.95 24.34
C ALA A 151 -13.24 -23.08 25.20
N SER A 152 -13.46 -22.81 26.50
CA SER A 152 -14.11 -23.76 27.41
C SER A 152 -15.56 -24.03 27.02
N SER A 153 -16.29 -23.00 26.61
CA SER A 153 -17.68 -23.09 26.15
C SER A 153 -17.81 -23.96 24.89
N ILE A 154 -16.94 -23.73 23.90
CA ILE A 154 -16.84 -24.52 22.67
C ILE A 154 -16.51 -25.97 23.00
N ALA A 155 -15.43 -26.20 23.73
CA ALA A 155 -15.01 -27.53 24.12
C ALA A 155 -16.12 -28.29 24.88
N SER A 156 -16.81 -27.64 25.81
CA SER A 156 -17.87 -28.27 26.61
C SER A 156 -19.06 -28.71 25.75
N HIS A 157 -19.37 -27.98 24.67
CA HIS A 157 -20.43 -28.36 23.74
C HIS A 157 -20.12 -29.69 23.04
N TYR A 158 -18.95 -29.79 22.42
CA TYR A 158 -18.55 -31.00 21.68
C TYR A 158 -18.22 -32.19 22.59
N LEU A 159 -17.79 -31.94 23.83
CA LEU A 159 -17.57 -32.98 24.83
C LEU A 159 -18.86 -33.49 25.49
N GLY A 160 -19.95 -32.74 25.43
CA GLY A 160 -21.19 -33.02 26.16
C GLY A 160 -21.08 -32.92 27.69
N ARG A 161 -19.95 -32.40 28.20
CA ARG A 161 -19.63 -32.23 29.63
C ARG A 161 -18.71 -31.03 29.82
N PRO A 162 -18.62 -30.45 31.04
CA PRO A 162 -17.71 -29.35 31.30
C PRO A 162 -16.27 -29.66 30.89
N ALA A 163 -15.66 -28.79 30.09
CA ALA A 163 -14.27 -28.91 29.66
C ALA A 163 -13.33 -28.78 30.86
N THR A 164 -12.38 -29.71 30.97
CA THR A 164 -11.36 -29.68 32.02
C THR A 164 -10.03 -29.28 31.42
N PRO A 165 -9.25 -28.40 32.07
CA PRO A 165 -7.92 -28.06 31.58
C PRO A 165 -7.04 -29.31 31.39
N PRO A 166 -6.10 -29.29 30.43
CA PRO A 166 -5.80 -28.21 29.46
C PRO A 166 -6.86 -28.04 28.36
N LEU A 167 -7.25 -26.80 28.07
CA LEU A 167 -8.30 -26.49 27.08
C LEU A 167 -7.91 -26.91 25.65
N ALA A 168 -6.63 -26.89 25.30
CA ALA A 168 -6.15 -27.32 23.99
C ALA A 168 -6.51 -28.77 23.65
N LEU A 169 -6.45 -29.68 24.65
CA LEU A 169 -6.90 -31.07 24.50
C LEU A 169 -8.43 -31.16 24.44
N SER A 170 -9.12 -30.32 25.20
CA SER A 170 -10.59 -30.31 25.23
C SER A 170 -11.21 -29.77 23.94
N LEU A 171 -10.45 -28.98 23.15
CA LEU A 171 -10.87 -28.44 21.86
C LEU A 171 -10.69 -29.42 20.68
N GLU A 172 -9.98 -30.52 20.86
CA GLU A 172 -9.71 -31.46 19.74
C GLU A 172 -11.00 -31.99 19.07
N PRO A 173 -12.06 -32.38 19.81
CA PRO A 173 -13.32 -32.79 19.19
C PRO A 173 -14.01 -31.67 18.40
N ALA A 174 -13.89 -30.42 18.87
CA ALA A 174 -14.46 -29.27 18.16
C ALA A 174 -13.72 -29.04 16.83
N TRP A 175 -12.40 -29.16 16.85
CA TRP A 175 -11.55 -29.02 15.66
C TRP A 175 -11.86 -30.07 14.59
N GLU A 176 -12.04 -31.34 14.98
CA GLU A 176 -12.39 -32.42 14.03
C GLU A 176 -13.64 -32.09 13.23
N VAL A 177 -14.66 -31.53 13.89
CA VAL A 177 -15.89 -31.12 13.23
C VAL A 177 -15.69 -29.87 12.37
N MET A 178 -15.01 -28.84 12.87
CA MET A 178 -14.82 -27.58 12.14
C MET A 178 -13.88 -27.71 10.93
N ASN A 179 -12.95 -28.66 10.94
CA ASN A 179 -11.98 -28.85 9.87
C ASN A 179 -12.46 -29.84 8.79
N ASP A 180 -13.43 -30.72 9.09
CA ASP A 180 -14.08 -31.59 8.12
C ASP A 180 -15.31 -30.90 7.49
N PRO A 181 -15.28 -30.57 6.18
CA PRO A 181 -16.41 -29.93 5.51
C PRO A 181 -17.72 -30.72 5.60
N GLN A 182 -17.66 -32.06 5.62
CA GLN A 182 -18.86 -32.89 5.67
C GLN A 182 -19.48 -32.93 7.07
N ALA A 183 -18.66 -33.12 8.11
CA ALA A 183 -19.12 -33.02 9.49
C ALA A 183 -19.67 -31.62 9.80
N LEU A 184 -18.96 -30.58 9.36
CA LEU A 184 -19.39 -29.19 9.54
C LEU A 184 -20.74 -28.90 8.86
N ALA A 185 -20.93 -29.40 7.63
CA ALA A 185 -22.21 -29.26 6.92
C ALA A 185 -23.38 -29.87 7.69
N LYS A 186 -23.18 -31.08 8.24
CA LYS A 186 -24.21 -31.76 9.06
C LYS A 186 -24.54 -30.97 10.32
N GLU A 187 -23.55 -30.41 11.00
CA GLU A 187 -23.80 -29.56 12.18
C GLU A 187 -24.54 -28.26 11.82
N VAL A 188 -24.17 -27.61 10.70
CA VAL A 188 -24.86 -26.42 10.21
C VAL A 188 -26.32 -26.73 9.83
N GLU A 189 -26.58 -27.91 9.26
CA GLU A 189 -27.93 -28.41 8.97
C GLU A 189 -28.74 -28.77 10.22
N ALA A 190 -28.07 -29.12 11.33
CA ALA A 190 -28.70 -29.40 12.61
C ALA A 190 -29.01 -28.13 13.43
N LEU A 191 -28.53 -26.95 13.00
CA LEU A 191 -28.82 -25.68 13.68
C LEU A 191 -30.32 -25.37 13.69
N ALA A 192 -30.77 -24.76 14.79
CA ALA A 192 -32.13 -24.24 14.89
C ALA A 192 -32.39 -23.16 13.81
N PRO A 193 -33.64 -22.97 13.36
CA PRO A 193 -33.94 -22.02 12.27
C PRO A 193 -33.43 -20.59 12.52
N LEU A 194 -33.51 -20.10 13.76
CA LEU A 194 -33.03 -18.77 14.14
C LEU A 194 -31.49 -18.68 14.15
N GLU A 195 -30.81 -19.70 14.66
CA GLU A 195 -29.34 -19.81 14.64
C GLU A 195 -28.81 -19.80 13.20
N ARG A 196 -29.42 -20.61 12.33
CA ARG A 196 -29.07 -20.66 10.90
C ARG A 196 -29.35 -19.33 10.21
N LYS A 197 -30.46 -18.67 10.54
CA LYS A 197 -30.81 -17.35 9.97
C LYS A 197 -29.80 -16.29 10.37
N LEU A 198 -29.42 -16.23 11.65
CA LEU A 198 -28.42 -15.30 12.15
C LEU A 198 -27.05 -15.56 11.50
N LEU A 199 -26.60 -16.82 11.50
CA LEU A 199 -25.32 -17.21 10.88
C LEU A 199 -25.26 -16.83 9.39
N LYS A 200 -26.36 -17.06 8.65
CA LYS A 200 -26.49 -16.61 7.25
C LYS A 200 -26.48 -15.09 7.11
N ALA A 201 -27.08 -14.36 8.05
CA ALA A 201 -27.10 -12.89 8.04
C ALA A 201 -25.69 -12.33 8.27
N VAL A 202 -24.96 -12.85 9.26
CA VAL A 202 -23.55 -12.47 9.53
C VAL A 202 -22.65 -12.79 8.35
N GLU A 203 -22.78 -13.98 7.74
CA GLU A 203 -22.01 -14.31 6.54
C GLU A 203 -22.41 -13.47 5.32
N LYS A 204 -23.68 -13.05 5.19
CA LYS A 204 -24.13 -12.12 4.14
C LYS A 204 -23.45 -10.75 4.20
N VAL A 205 -23.14 -10.27 5.41
CA VAL A 205 -22.52 -8.97 5.62
C VAL A 205 -20.98 -9.02 5.66
N GLY A 206 -20.39 -10.17 5.34
CA GLY A 206 -18.93 -10.34 5.21
C GLY A 206 -18.31 -11.34 6.19
N GLY A 207 -19.10 -11.98 7.06
CA GLY A 207 -18.62 -12.96 8.05
C GLY A 207 -18.04 -12.32 9.32
N GLU A 208 -18.21 -11.01 9.48
CA GLU A 208 -17.76 -10.26 10.66
C GLU A 208 -18.76 -9.13 10.97
N VAL A 209 -19.11 -9.02 12.25
CA VAL A 209 -19.97 -7.98 12.80
C VAL A 209 -19.43 -7.49 14.13
N ASP A 210 -19.68 -6.24 14.45
CA ASP A 210 -19.47 -5.76 15.81
C ASP A 210 -20.63 -6.19 16.74
N THR A 211 -20.50 -5.91 18.03
CA THR A 211 -21.51 -6.28 19.01
C THR A 211 -22.86 -5.60 18.78
N GLU A 212 -22.89 -4.36 18.30
CA GLU A 212 -24.14 -3.62 18.09
C GLU A 212 -24.88 -4.20 16.87
N GLU A 213 -24.15 -4.44 15.78
CA GLU A 213 -24.66 -5.06 14.57
C GLU A 213 -25.16 -6.49 14.83
N LEU A 214 -24.48 -7.25 15.69
CA LEU A 214 -24.95 -8.58 16.08
C LEU A 214 -26.32 -8.50 16.78
N LEU A 215 -26.47 -7.57 17.73
CA LEU A 215 -27.72 -7.35 18.46
C LEU A 215 -28.86 -6.90 17.53
N ASP A 216 -28.55 -6.03 16.57
CA ASP A 216 -29.50 -5.57 15.56
C ASP A 216 -29.97 -6.73 14.65
N LEU A 217 -29.04 -7.59 14.22
CA LEU A 217 -29.36 -8.78 13.43
C LEU A 217 -30.20 -9.79 14.22
N GLU A 218 -29.96 -9.92 15.52
CA GLU A 218 -30.76 -10.75 16.43
C GLU A 218 -32.14 -10.16 16.74
N ARG A 219 -32.32 -8.85 16.50
CA ARG A 219 -33.48 -8.07 16.96
C ARG A 219 -33.66 -8.13 18.48
N GLU A 220 -32.57 -8.31 19.23
CA GLU A 220 -32.59 -8.23 20.69
C GLU A 220 -32.40 -6.77 21.14
N PRO A 221 -33.24 -6.23 22.03
CA PRO A 221 -33.00 -4.90 22.57
C PRO A 221 -31.69 -4.90 23.37
N MET A 222 -30.88 -3.85 23.20
CA MET A 222 -29.61 -3.70 23.93
C MET A 222 -29.87 -3.61 25.44
N ARG A 223 -29.66 -4.72 26.17
CA ARG A 223 -30.05 -4.86 27.59
C ARG A 223 -28.94 -4.49 28.59
N LEU A 224 -27.67 -4.60 28.22
CA LEU A 224 -26.54 -4.47 29.14
C LEU A 224 -25.39 -3.65 28.53
N ARG A 225 -25.14 -2.45 29.08
CA ARG A 225 -23.91 -1.67 28.86
C ARG A 225 -22.98 -1.88 30.06
N GLY A 226 -21.83 -2.52 29.85
CA GLY A 226 -20.74 -2.57 30.82
C GLY A 226 -19.72 -1.45 30.58
N ALA A 227 -18.67 -1.38 31.41
CA ALA A 227 -17.57 -0.42 31.24
C ALA A 227 -16.79 -0.58 29.91
N THR A 228 -16.99 -1.69 29.21
CA THR A 228 -16.33 -2.05 27.95
C THR A 228 -17.26 -2.03 26.72
N GLY A 229 -18.52 -1.62 26.87
CA GLY A 229 -19.51 -1.55 25.78
C GLY A 229 -20.74 -2.44 25.97
N ALA A 230 -21.55 -2.59 24.91
CA ALA A 230 -22.69 -3.50 24.86
C ALA A 230 -22.21 -4.96 24.90
N THR A 231 -22.97 -5.86 25.54
CA THR A 231 -22.65 -7.30 25.60
C THR A 231 -23.84 -8.16 25.16
N PRO A 232 -23.64 -9.19 24.33
CA PRO A 232 -24.71 -10.10 23.94
C PRO A 232 -25.26 -10.89 25.14
N SER A 233 -26.52 -11.31 25.04
CA SER A 233 -27.15 -12.17 26.05
C SER A 233 -26.51 -13.57 26.05
N ARG A 234 -26.15 -14.11 27.23
CA ARG A 234 -25.72 -15.51 27.41
C ARG A 234 -26.84 -16.54 27.12
N ARG A 235 -28.05 -16.09 26.77
CA ARG A 235 -29.18 -16.92 26.34
C ARG A 235 -29.61 -16.62 24.89
N GLY A 236 -28.93 -15.69 24.23
CA GLY A 236 -29.24 -15.26 22.86
C GLY A 236 -28.77 -16.26 21.81
N VAL A 237 -29.23 -16.06 20.58
CA VAL A 237 -28.90 -16.91 19.42
C VAL A 237 -27.40 -16.87 19.11
N GLY A 238 -26.76 -15.71 19.26
CA GLY A 238 -25.32 -15.52 19.08
C GLY A 238 -24.52 -16.37 20.04
N PHE A 239 -24.89 -16.41 21.32
CA PHE A 239 -24.20 -17.26 22.31
C PHE A 239 -24.33 -18.76 21.99
N ALA A 240 -25.45 -19.20 21.40
CA ALA A 240 -25.59 -20.58 20.94
C ALA A 240 -24.64 -20.90 19.77
N LEU A 241 -24.43 -19.95 18.86
CA LEU A 241 -23.42 -20.07 17.79
C LEU A 241 -21.99 -20.01 18.34
N GLU A 242 -21.73 -19.20 19.37
CA GLU A 242 -20.44 -19.13 20.07
C GLU A 242 -20.08 -20.47 20.70
N ARG A 243 -21.02 -21.10 21.39
CA ARG A 243 -20.85 -22.44 21.96
C ARG A 243 -20.50 -23.51 20.95
N ARG A 244 -20.88 -23.35 19.69
CA ARG A 244 -20.57 -24.29 18.61
C ARG A 244 -19.27 -23.93 17.88
N GLY A 245 -18.67 -22.78 18.18
CA GLY A 245 -17.50 -22.25 17.47
C GLY A 245 -17.85 -21.66 16.10
N PHE A 246 -19.13 -21.42 15.80
CA PHE A 246 -19.57 -20.88 14.50
C PHE A 246 -19.57 -19.35 14.46
N LEU A 247 -19.44 -18.72 15.62
CA LEU A 247 -19.24 -17.30 15.80
C LEU A 247 -18.23 -17.13 16.95
N ILE A 248 -17.06 -16.53 16.71
CA ILE A 248 -16.02 -16.39 17.74
C ILE A 248 -15.88 -14.91 18.09
N PRO A 249 -16.09 -14.52 19.37
CA PRO A 249 -15.87 -13.15 19.80
C PRO A 249 -14.36 -12.88 19.87
N VAL A 250 -13.93 -11.83 19.19
CA VAL A 250 -12.56 -11.32 19.15
C VAL A 250 -12.55 -9.94 19.79
N TYR A 251 -11.73 -9.77 20.83
CA TYR A 251 -11.67 -8.51 21.56
C TYR A 251 -10.93 -7.42 20.76
N PRO A 252 -11.40 -6.15 20.79
CA PRO A 252 -12.65 -5.67 21.37
C PRO A 252 -13.83 -5.73 20.39
N ASN A 253 -15.01 -6.13 20.89
CA ASN A 253 -16.33 -5.96 20.26
C ASN A 253 -16.53 -6.53 18.84
N ARG A 254 -15.77 -7.55 18.41
CA ARG A 254 -15.94 -8.19 17.10
C ARG A 254 -16.43 -9.61 17.26
N HIS A 255 -17.28 -10.06 16.34
CA HIS A 255 -17.77 -11.44 16.27
C HIS A 255 -17.51 -11.95 14.86
N VAL A 256 -16.71 -13.01 14.75
CA VAL A 256 -16.19 -13.50 13.47
C VAL A 256 -16.71 -14.90 13.21
N VAL A 257 -17.28 -15.12 12.03
CA VAL A 257 -17.59 -16.46 11.52
C VAL A 257 -16.32 -17.06 10.93
N PRO A 258 -15.84 -18.22 11.41
CA PRO A 258 -14.64 -18.85 10.85
C PRO A 258 -14.76 -19.10 9.34
N THR A 259 -13.66 -19.01 8.61
CA THR A 259 -13.63 -19.19 7.15
C THR A 259 -14.24 -20.51 6.71
N GLU A 260 -13.99 -21.60 7.45
CA GLU A 260 -14.52 -22.94 7.18
C GLU A 260 -16.06 -22.98 7.35
N VAL A 261 -16.58 -22.32 8.37
CA VAL A 261 -18.02 -22.20 8.63
C VAL A 261 -18.68 -21.34 7.55
N ALA A 262 -18.06 -20.20 7.23
CA ALA A 262 -18.50 -19.35 6.14
C ALA A 262 -18.52 -20.14 4.82
N ALA A 263 -17.51 -20.97 4.56
CA ALA A 263 -17.41 -21.83 3.36
C ALA A 263 -18.66 -22.70 3.18
N VAL A 264 -19.13 -23.35 4.24
CA VAL A 264 -20.35 -24.17 4.21
C VAL A 264 -21.62 -23.31 4.09
N VAL A 265 -21.79 -22.31 4.95
CA VAL A 265 -23.01 -21.50 5.03
C VAL A 265 -23.26 -20.70 3.75
N GLY A 266 -22.19 -20.18 3.15
CA GLY A 266 -22.22 -19.39 1.92
C GLY A 266 -22.11 -20.20 0.63
N ALA A 267 -22.02 -21.54 0.70
CA ALA A 267 -21.73 -22.40 -0.46
C ALA A 267 -22.70 -22.18 -1.63
N GLN A 268 -24.00 -22.23 -1.38
CA GLN A 268 -25.04 -22.02 -2.40
C GLN A 268 -24.91 -20.64 -3.05
N ARG A 269 -24.77 -19.59 -2.25
CA ARG A 269 -24.61 -18.22 -2.75
C ARG A 269 -23.32 -18.00 -3.53
N ARG A 270 -22.23 -18.69 -3.18
CA ARG A 270 -21.01 -18.66 -3.99
C ARG A 270 -21.24 -19.36 -5.32
N ALA A 271 -21.86 -20.53 -5.31
CA ALA A 271 -22.20 -21.24 -6.55
C ALA A 271 -23.13 -20.40 -7.45
N GLU A 272 -24.14 -19.72 -6.89
CA GLU A 272 -25.02 -18.79 -7.61
C GLU A 272 -24.23 -17.60 -8.18
N ARG A 273 -23.32 -17.00 -7.42
CA ARG A 273 -22.45 -15.90 -7.90
C ARG A 273 -21.46 -16.36 -8.96
N ASP A 274 -20.88 -17.54 -8.81
CA ASP A 274 -19.95 -18.11 -9.79
C ASP A 274 -20.70 -18.51 -11.08
N ALA A 275 -21.97 -18.93 -10.96
CA ALA A 275 -22.85 -19.10 -12.10
C ALA A 275 -23.16 -17.75 -12.76
N GLN A 276 -23.51 -16.72 -11.99
CA GLN A 276 -23.75 -15.36 -12.48
C GLN A 276 -22.52 -14.77 -13.16
N ARG A 277 -21.31 -14.98 -12.61
CA ARG A 277 -20.05 -14.55 -13.23
C ARG A 277 -19.82 -15.23 -14.57
N ARG A 278 -20.05 -16.54 -14.65
CA ARG A 278 -19.97 -17.29 -15.90
C ARG A 278 -21.01 -16.82 -16.92
N GLU A 279 -22.22 -16.47 -16.46
CA GLU A 279 -23.28 -15.91 -17.31
C GLU A 279 -22.87 -14.54 -17.87
N ILE A 280 -22.37 -13.62 -17.01
CA ILE A 280 -21.86 -12.30 -17.42
C ILE A 280 -20.73 -12.48 -18.44
N LEU A 281 -19.78 -13.38 -18.17
CA LEU A 281 -18.69 -13.68 -19.10
C LEU A 281 -19.22 -14.20 -20.44
N SER A 282 -20.19 -15.13 -20.41
CA SER A 282 -20.78 -15.67 -21.63
C SER A 282 -21.51 -14.61 -22.45
N TYR A 283 -22.19 -13.66 -21.80
CA TYR A 283 -22.82 -12.51 -22.44
C TYR A 283 -21.78 -11.63 -23.15
N VAL A 284 -20.69 -11.27 -22.46
CA VAL A 284 -19.62 -10.44 -23.06
C VAL A 284 -18.89 -11.15 -24.20
N LEU A 285 -18.79 -12.47 -24.16
CA LEU A 285 -18.16 -13.25 -25.22
C LEU A 285 -19.08 -13.52 -26.42
N ALA A 286 -20.40 -13.40 -26.26
CA ALA A 286 -21.37 -13.68 -27.32
C ALA A 286 -21.47 -12.56 -28.36
N GLU A 287 -21.19 -11.31 -27.98
CA GLU A 287 -21.32 -10.13 -28.83
C GLU A 287 -19.98 -9.38 -28.98
N ASP A 288 -19.82 -8.65 -30.09
CA ASP A 288 -18.73 -7.68 -30.23
C ASP A 288 -19.21 -6.31 -29.72
N HIS A 289 -18.87 -5.98 -28.47
CA HIS A 289 -19.26 -4.71 -27.84
C HIS A 289 -18.39 -3.52 -28.28
N ALA A 290 -17.83 -3.57 -29.49
CA ALA A 290 -17.05 -2.48 -30.05
C ALA A 290 -17.92 -1.21 -30.21
N PRO A 291 -17.51 -0.07 -29.62
CA PRO A 291 -18.27 1.17 -29.71
C PRO A 291 -18.13 1.81 -31.09
N ARG A 292 -19.11 2.64 -31.48
CA ARG A 292 -19.02 3.43 -32.73
C ARG A 292 -17.89 4.46 -32.70
N ARG A 293 -17.60 5.01 -31.52
CA ARG A 293 -16.53 5.98 -31.25
C ARG A 293 -15.82 5.59 -29.97
N ALA A 294 -14.51 5.74 -29.95
CA ALA A 294 -13.69 5.42 -28.80
C ALA A 294 -12.76 6.60 -28.47
N ARG A 295 -12.60 6.83 -27.17
CA ARG A 295 -11.60 7.71 -26.58
C ARG A 295 -10.46 6.85 -26.06
N PHE A 296 -9.34 6.90 -26.76
CA PHE A 296 -8.14 6.14 -26.40
C PHE A 296 -7.40 6.83 -25.25
N ALA A 297 -6.96 6.03 -24.29
CA ALA A 297 -6.24 6.51 -23.14
C ALA A 297 -4.82 6.94 -23.55
N GLU A 298 -4.44 8.16 -23.18
CA GLU A 298 -3.11 8.68 -23.47
C GLU A 298 -2.04 8.11 -22.52
N ASP A 299 -0.77 8.28 -22.87
CA ASP A 299 0.32 8.01 -21.92
C ASP A 299 0.34 9.08 -20.81
N PRO A 300 0.28 8.71 -19.51
CA PRO A 300 0.40 9.69 -18.44
C PRO A 300 1.82 10.24 -18.24
N VAL A 301 2.84 9.60 -18.82
CA VAL A 301 4.26 9.93 -18.58
C VAL A 301 4.63 11.37 -18.99
N PRO A 302 4.30 11.87 -20.20
CA PRO A 302 4.61 13.25 -20.57
C PRO A 302 4.00 14.28 -19.62
N LEU A 303 2.74 14.06 -19.20
CA LEU A 303 2.06 14.94 -18.26
C LEU A 303 2.74 14.92 -16.89
N ALA A 304 3.09 13.74 -16.37
CA ALA A 304 3.75 13.61 -15.07
C ALA A 304 5.10 14.33 -15.03
N LEU A 305 5.91 14.19 -16.09
CA LEU A 305 7.18 14.91 -16.22
C LEU A 305 6.98 16.41 -16.39
N ALA A 306 6.03 16.84 -17.21
CA ALA A 306 5.70 18.25 -17.38
C ALA A 306 5.27 18.90 -16.06
N LEU A 307 4.47 18.21 -15.24
CA LEU A 307 4.08 18.68 -13.92
C LEU A 307 5.29 18.77 -12.98
N ALA A 308 6.18 17.78 -13.00
CA ALA A 308 7.42 17.82 -12.21
C ALA A 308 8.31 19.00 -12.63
N LEU A 309 8.44 19.28 -13.92
CA LEU A 309 9.20 20.44 -14.42
C LEU A 309 8.52 21.77 -14.05
N ALA A 310 7.19 21.86 -14.17
CA ALA A 310 6.45 23.09 -13.91
C ALA A 310 6.46 23.52 -12.44
N VAL A 311 6.49 22.57 -11.50
CA VAL A 311 6.49 22.87 -10.05
C VAL A 311 7.82 23.47 -9.57
N ARG A 312 8.88 23.35 -10.37
CA ARG A 312 10.19 23.94 -10.08
C ARG A 312 10.30 25.40 -10.51
N ASP A 313 9.28 25.93 -11.18
CA ASP A 313 9.16 27.36 -11.44
C ASP A 313 9.00 28.12 -10.11
N PRO A 314 9.81 29.14 -9.82
CA PRO A 314 9.73 29.91 -8.57
C PRO A 314 8.35 30.56 -8.32
N SER A 315 7.52 30.72 -9.35
CA SER A 315 6.16 31.24 -9.25
C SER A 315 5.14 30.22 -8.72
N VAL A 316 5.52 28.95 -8.58
CA VAL A 316 4.64 27.86 -8.13
C VAL A 316 4.98 27.50 -6.68
N ASP A 317 4.08 27.83 -5.74
CA ASP A 317 4.21 27.42 -4.33
C ASP A 317 3.41 26.14 -4.07
N VAL A 318 4.12 25.04 -3.80
CA VAL A 318 3.53 23.77 -3.35
C VAL A 318 4.19 23.36 -2.05
N ARG A 319 3.42 23.41 -0.96
CA ARG A 319 3.94 23.09 0.36
C ARG A 319 3.93 21.58 0.63
N PRO A 320 5.00 21.04 1.27
CA PRO A 320 4.99 19.67 1.75
C PRO A 320 3.81 19.40 2.68
N GLY A 321 3.16 18.24 2.53
CA GLY A 321 2.04 17.83 3.39
C GLY A 321 0.72 18.57 3.16
N VAL A 322 0.64 19.53 2.23
CA VAL A 322 -0.59 20.23 1.83
C VAL A 322 -0.99 19.78 0.42
N GLY A 323 -2.27 19.48 0.21
CA GLY A 323 -2.82 19.09 -1.09
C GLY A 323 -2.59 20.16 -2.17
N THR A 324 -2.60 19.73 -3.42
CA THR A 324 -2.34 20.60 -4.57
C THR A 324 -3.48 21.61 -4.70
N PRO A 325 -3.20 22.94 -4.71
CA PRO A 325 -4.26 23.94 -4.77
C PRO A 325 -5.11 23.79 -6.04
N ARG A 326 -6.45 23.88 -5.92
CA ARG A 326 -7.35 23.77 -7.08
C ARG A 326 -7.05 24.82 -8.16
N SER A 327 -6.69 26.04 -7.76
CA SER A 327 -6.27 27.10 -8.69
C SER A 327 -5.02 26.72 -9.49
N LEU A 328 -4.05 26.04 -8.87
CA LEU A 328 -2.86 25.53 -9.55
C LEU A 328 -3.23 24.39 -10.51
N VAL A 329 -4.08 23.46 -10.09
CA VAL A 329 -4.60 22.39 -10.96
C VAL A 329 -5.28 22.98 -12.19
N SER A 330 -6.20 23.93 -12.03
CA SER A 330 -6.87 24.61 -13.15
C SER A 330 -5.88 25.34 -14.06
N LYS A 331 -4.88 26.04 -13.50
CA LYS A 331 -3.84 26.73 -14.29
C LYS A 331 -3.02 25.74 -15.12
N LEU A 332 -2.61 24.62 -14.53
CA LEU A 332 -1.82 23.59 -15.22
C LEU A 332 -2.67 22.81 -16.24
N ALA A 333 -3.93 22.55 -15.94
CA ALA A 333 -4.90 21.96 -16.86
C ALA A 333 -5.07 22.81 -18.13
N THR A 334 -5.28 24.12 -17.97
CA THR A 334 -5.35 25.05 -19.11
C THR A 334 -4.02 25.13 -19.86
N ARG A 335 -2.89 25.21 -19.15
CA ARG A 335 -1.54 25.27 -19.77
C ARG A 335 -1.27 24.06 -20.66
N PHE A 336 -1.66 22.86 -20.22
CA PHE A 336 -1.33 21.60 -20.89
C PHE A 336 -2.48 21.04 -21.74
N GLY A 337 -3.63 21.72 -21.79
CA GLY A 337 -4.80 21.26 -22.53
C GLY A 337 -5.35 19.92 -22.02
N LYS A 338 -5.32 19.71 -20.70
CA LYS A 338 -5.77 18.45 -20.06
C LYS A 338 -6.95 18.69 -19.13
N HIS A 339 -7.70 17.61 -18.83
CA HIS A 339 -8.79 17.69 -17.88
C HIS A 339 -8.27 17.96 -16.45
N PRO A 340 -8.91 18.86 -15.66
CA PRO A 340 -8.47 19.18 -14.30
C PRO A 340 -8.32 17.96 -13.40
N ASP A 341 -9.23 16.99 -13.49
CA ASP A 341 -9.18 15.78 -12.65
C ASP A 341 -8.00 14.87 -13.02
N SER A 342 -7.68 14.74 -14.31
CA SER A 342 -6.49 14.00 -14.74
C SER A 342 -5.21 14.68 -14.23
N VAL A 343 -5.15 16.02 -14.30
CA VAL A 343 -4.02 16.78 -13.74
C VAL A 343 -3.93 16.61 -12.23
N ALA A 344 -5.05 16.67 -11.50
CA ALA A 344 -5.09 16.47 -10.06
C ALA A 344 -4.61 15.07 -9.66
N LEU A 345 -5.09 14.03 -10.34
CA LEU A 345 -4.69 12.64 -10.12
C LEU A 345 -3.19 12.47 -10.38
N ILE A 346 -2.70 12.87 -11.55
CA ILE A 346 -1.30 12.68 -11.92
C ILE A 346 -0.39 13.53 -11.00
N ALA A 347 -0.80 14.73 -10.61
CA ALA A 347 -0.09 15.53 -9.62
C ALA A 347 0.00 14.81 -8.26
N ALA A 348 -1.12 14.30 -7.73
CA ALA A 348 -1.16 13.60 -6.45
C ALA A 348 -0.25 12.35 -6.45
N LEU A 349 -0.30 11.55 -7.51
CA LEU A 349 0.55 10.35 -7.66
C LEU A 349 2.03 10.71 -7.86
N SER A 350 2.32 11.71 -8.68
CA SER A 350 3.68 12.23 -8.92
C SER A 350 4.34 12.73 -7.63
N ARG A 351 3.56 13.40 -6.77
CA ARG A 351 4.02 13.83 -5.45
C ARG A 351 4.29 12.65 -4.53
N ALA A 352 3.38 11.69 -4.47
CA ALA A 352 3.50 10.53 -3.58
C ALA A 352 4.71 9.65 -3.91
N MET A 353 5.16 9.61 -5.16
CA MET A 353 6.39 8.90 -5.54
C MET A 353 7.68 9.74 -5.41
N GLY A 354 7.56 11.02 -5.06
CA GLY A 354 8.71 11.92 -4.87
C GLY A 354 9.23 12.61 -6.13
N LEU A 355 8.48 12.68 -7.24
CA LEU A 355 8.93 13.43 -8.45
C LEU A 355 9.06 14.94 -8.20
N TRP A 356 8.32 15.45 -7.24
CA TRP A 356 8.29 16.88 -6.92
C TRP A 356 9.37 17.25 -5.89
N ASP A 357 10.04 16.25 -5.29
CA ASP A 357 11.09 16.47 -4.32
C ASP A 357 12.40 16.87 -5.02
N ALA A 358 13.26 17.62 -4.33
CA ALA A 358 14.57 17.99 -4.86
C ALA A 358 15.48 16.78 -5.14
N SER A 359 15.24 15.66 -4.43
CA SER A 359 16.01 14.43 -4.56
C SER A 359 15.87 13.74 -5.92
N VAL A 360 14.80 14.01 -6.69
CA VAL A 360 14.61 13.37 -8.01
C VAL A 360 15.72 13.70 -9.00
N ILE A 361 16.44 14.82 -8.82
CA ILE A 361 17.55 15.21 -9.70
C ILE A 361 18.70 14.18 -9.60
N SER A 362 18.77 13.44 -8.49
CA SER A 362 19.77 12.39 -8.32
C SER A 362 19.50 11.20 -9.27
N VAL A 363 20.38 10.99 -10.24
CA VAL A 363 20.35 9.82 -11.12
C VAL A 363 20.79 8.52 -10.45
N THR A 364 21.13 8.55 -9.16
CA THR A 364 21.60 7.38 -8.39
C THR A 364 20.53 6.80 -7.47
N SER A 365 19.46 7.54 -7.20
CA SER A 365 18.37 7.12 -6.30
C SER A 365 17.00 7.26 -6.97
N PRO A 366 16.05 6.35 -6.74
CA PRO A 366 14.69 6.51 -7.24
C PRO A 366 13.98 7.72 -6.57
N PRO A 367 13.06 8.39 -7.28
CA PRO A 367 12.64 8.09 -8.66
C PRO A 367 13.61 8.58 -9.74
N GLY A 368 14.63 9.38 -9.41
CA GLY A 368 15.55 9.97 -10.39
C GLY A 368 16.40 8.99 -11.19
N ALA A 369 16.80 7.87 -10.58
CA ALA A 369 17.54 6.79 -11.24
C ALA A 369 16.70 5.95 -12.21
N SER A 370 15.37 5.99 -12.09
CA SER A 370 14.46 5.23 -12.93
C SER A 370 14.43 5.79 -14.35
N ARG A 371 14.09 4.95 -15.34
CA ARG A 371 13.90 5.41 -16.72
C ARG A 371 12.55 6.10 -16.87
N VAL A 372 12.46 7.02 -17.83
CA VAL A 372 11.22 7.68 -18.20
C VAL A 372 10.16 6.66 -18.64
N GLY A 373 10.55 5.62 -19.38
CA GLY A 373 9.65 4.55 -19.80
C GLY A 373 9.01 3.75 -18.66
N ASP A 374 9.68 3.69 -17.49
CA ASP A 374 9.15 3.00 -16.31
C ASP A 374 8.15 3.85 -15.52
N LEU A 375 8.07 5.16 -15.81
CA LEU A 375 7.32 6.11 -15.00
C LEU A 375 5.82 5.81 -14.98
N GLY A 376 5.24 5.37 -16.09
CA GLY A 376 3.82 5.02 -16.17
C GLY A 376 3.48 3.83 -15.25
N ARG A 377 4.37 2.84 -15.18
CA ARG A 377 4.24 1.71 -14.24
C ARG A 377 4.37 2.18 -12.79
N LEU A 378 5.33 3.06 -12.50
CA LEU A 378 5.50 3.62 -11.15
C LEU A 378 4.26 4.42 -10.70
N LEU A 379 3.62 5.18 -11.60
CA LEU A 379 2.35 5.88 -11.33
C LEU A 379 1.24 4.88 -11.00
N PHE A 380 1.09 3.83 -11.81
CA PHE A 380 0.10 2.78 -11.60
C PHE A 380 0.31 2.03 -10.27
N GLU A 381 1.55 1.65 -9.95
CA GLU A 381 1.88 0.98 -8.68
C GLU A 381 1.67 1.89 -7.47
N THR A 382 1.93 3.19 -7.61
CA THR A 382 1.65 4.19 -6.57
C THR A 382 0.15 4.34 -6.36
N TRP A 383 -0.63 4.36 -7.46
CA TRP A 383 -2.09 4.34 -7.39
C TRP A 383 -2.60 3.06 -6.71
N LEU A 384 -2.09 1.89 -7.09
CA LEU A 384 -2.53 0.62 -6.50
C LEU A 384 -2.23 0.53 -4.99
N ARG A 385 -1.07 1.04 -4.56
CA ARG A 385 -0.71 1.16 -3.12
C ARG A 385 -1.65 2.08 -2.35
N GLY A 386 -2.18 3.12 -3.00
CA GLY A 386 -3.12 4.08 -2.40
C GLY A 386 -2.45 5.12 -1.51
N GLY A 387 -3.26 5.85 -0.75
CA GLY A 387 -2.81 6.90 0.19
C GLY A 387 -2.61 8.29 -0.43
N ALA A 388 -2.39 8.39 -1.73
CA ALA A 388 -2.33 9.67 -2.45
C ALA A 388 -3.69 10.11 -3.03
N TRP A 389 -4.44 9.12 -3.54
CA TRP A 389 -5.72 9.29 -4.20
C TRP A 389 -6.72 8.26 -3.65
N ASP A 390 -7.97 8.67 -3.48
CA ASP A 390 -9.06 7.87 -2.92
C ASP A 390 -10.38 8.19 -3.65
N GLU A 391 -10.85 7.28 -4.51
CA GLU A 391 -12.03 7.47 -5.36
C GLU A 391 -13.35 7.50 -4.57
N ALA A 392 -13.33 7.18 -3.28
CA ALA A 392 -14.49 7.38 -2.41
C ALA A 392 -14.64 8.84 -1.97
N ARG A 393 -13.61 9.69 -2.18
CA ARG A 393 -13.66 11.13 -1.85
C ARG A 393 -14.10 11.93 -3.06
N PRO A 394 -14.85 13.04 -2.90
CA PRO A 394 -15.22 13.91 -4.02
C PRO A 394 -14.01 14.39 -4.82
N ASP A 395 -13.00 14.97 -4.15
CA ASP A 395 -11.78 15.52 -4.77
C ASP A 395 -10.68 14.49 -5.10
N GLY A 396 -10.80 13.25 -4.60
CA GLY A 396 -9.79 12.21 -4.73
C GLY A 396 -8.49 12.40 -3.93
N GLU A 397 -7.87 13.58 -3.98
CA GLU A 397 -6.55 13.85 -3.39
C GLU A 397 -6.59 13.89 -1.85
N VAL A 398 -5.91 12.93 -1.21
CA VAL A 398 -5.93 12.74 0.24
C VAL A 398 -5.27 13.89 0.99
N LEU A 399 -4.25 14.54 0.42
CA LEU A 399 -3.54 15.64 1.07
C LEU A 399 -4.36 16.94 1.17
N ARG A 400 -5.48 17.06 0.45
CA ARG A 400 -6.38 18.23 0.53
C ARG A 400 -7.18 18.27 1.83
N VAL A 401 -7.35 17.14 2.50
CA VAL A 401 -8.01 17.08 3.81
C VAL A 401 -7.02 17.21 4.96
N THR A 402 -7.54 17.61 6.12
CA THR A 402 -6.78 17.73 7.38
C THR A 402 -6.16 16.40 7.76
N ALA A 403 -5.03 16.42 8.48
CA ALA A 403 -4.28 15.21 8.83
C ALA A 403 -5.13 14.16 9.56
N GLU A 404 -6.05 14.60 10.43
CA GLU A 404 -6.98 13.74 11.19
C GLU A 404 -8.00 13.04 10.28
N ALA A 405 -8.38 13.68 9.16
CA ALA A 405 -9.36 13.15 8.21
C ALA A 405 -8.73 12.33 7.05
N ARG A 406 -7.42 12.08 7.08
CA ARG A 406 -6.68 11.29 6.07
C ARG A 406 -6.83 9.78 6.20
N GLU A 407 -7.80 9.32 6.99
CA GLU A 407 -8.12 7.90 7.11
C GLU A 407 -8.41 7.31 5.72
N ALA A 408 -7.72 6.21 5.38
CA ALA A 408 -7.87 5.56 4.09
C ALA A 408 -9.21 4.80 4.02
N SER A 409 -9.92 4.95 2.90
CA SER A 409 -11.11 4.15 2.64
C SER A 409 -10.75 2.72 2.18
N ALA A 410 -11.76 1.87 2.00
CA ALA A 410 -11.59 0.50 1.50
C ALA A 410 -11.38 0.42 -0.03
N VAL A 411 -11.14 1.54 -0.73
CA VAL A 411 -10.98 1.59 -2.21
C VAL A 411 -9.91 0.65 -2.75
N GLY A 412 -8.84 0.38 -2.01
CA GLY A 412 -7.77 -0.52 -2.48
C GLY A 412 -8.26 -1.95 -2.76
N VAL A 413 -9.28 -2.42 -2.06
CA VAL A 413 -9.92 -3.72 -2.37
C VAL A 413 -10.79 -3.60 -3.62
N LEU A 414 -11.54 -2.51 -3.75
CA LEU A 414 -12.40 -2.28 -4.89
C LEU A 414 -11.62 -2.09 -6.20
N ARG A 415 -10.47 -1.40 -6.15
CA ARG A 415 -9.52 -1.32 -7.29
C ARG A 415 -9.15 -2.71 -7.78
N ARG A 416 -8.83 -3.64 -6.87
CA ARG A 416 -8.54 -5.03 -7.23
C ARG A 416 -9.74 -5.72 -7.86
N ILE A 417 -10.94 -5.58 -7.31
CA ILE A 417 -12.16 -6.15 -7.90
C ILE A 417 -12.38 -5.63 -9.33
N VAL A 418 -12.19 -4.32 -9.57
CA VAL A 418 -12.34 -3.72 -10.90
C VAL A 418 -11.29 -4.25 -11.87
N LEU A 419 -10.03 -4.35 -11.44
CA LEU A 419 -8.97 -4.93 -12.26
C LEU A 419 -9.23 -6.41 -12.58
N ASP A 420 -9.69 -7.19 -11.59
CA ASP A 420 -10.09 -8.60 -11.78
C ASP A 420 -11.22 -8.69 -12.82
N ALA A 421 -12.26 -7.86 -12.67
CA ALA A 421 -13.40 -7.80 -13.59
C ALA A 421 -12.96 -7.47 -15.02
N LEU A 422 -12.11 -6.45 -15.20
CA LEU A 422 -11.64 -6.05 -16.52
C LEU A 422 -10.78 -7.14 -17.17
N ARG A 423 -9.95 -7.85 -16.39
CA ARG A 423 -9.13 -8.95 -16.91
C ARG A 423 -9.98 -10.13 -17.35
N GLU A 424 -10.96 -10.49 -16.53
CA GLU A 424 -11.80 -11.67 -16.77
C GLU A 424 -12.77 -11.42 -17.94
N LEU A 425 -13.37 -10.23 -18.01
CA LEU A 425 -14.36 -9.90 -19.04
C LEU A 425 -13.75 -9.38 -20.35
N GLY A 426 -12.57 -8.75 -20.31
CA GLY A 426 -12.14 -7.85 -21.38
C GLY A 426 -10.64 -7.83 -21.64
N ASP A 427 -9.97 -9.00 -21.67
CA ASP A 427 -8.55 -9.09 -22.02
C ASP A 427 -8.29 -8.67 -23.48
N GLY A 428 -8.20 -7.35 -23.71
CA GLY A 428 -8.07 -6.72 -25.03
C GLY A 428 -9.37 -6.51 -25.80
N ARG A 429 -10.52 -6.93 -25.28
CA ARG A 429 -11.85 -6.74 -25.88
C ARG A 429 -12.62 -5.61 -25.21
N TRP A 430 -13.62 -5.08 -25.91
CA TRP A 430 -14.57 -4.13 -25.34
C TRP A 430 -15.59 -4.88 -24.47
N ALA A 431 -15.81 -4.39 -23.25
CA ALA A 431 -16.81 -4.91 -22.32
C ALA A 431 -17.75 -3.76 -21.90
N PRO A 432 -19.08 -3.95 -21.91
CA PRO A 432 -20.01 -2.93 -21.47
C PRO A 432 -19.87 -2.67 -19.97
N TRP A 433 -19.99 -1.40 -19.56
CA TRP A 433 -19.91 -1.03 -18.15
C TRP A 433 -20.88 -1.83 -17.27
N GLU A 434 -22.09 -2.12 -17.76
CA GLU A 434 -23.06 -2.88 -16.97
C GLU A 434 -22.60 -4.31 -16.65
N ALA A 435 -21.85 -4.96 -17.53
CA ALA A 435 -21.24 -6.27 -17.24
C ALA A 435 -20.17 -6.15 -16.16
N VAL A 436 -19.31 -5.13 -16.23
CA VAL A 436 -18.29 -4.84 -15.22
C VAL A 436 -18.93 -4.51 -13.88
N ALA A 437 -19.98 -3.69 -13.87
CA ALA A 437 -20.73 -3.34 -12.67
C ALA A 437 -21.43 -4.57 -12.07
N ALA A 438 -22.05 -5.41 -12.90
CA ALA A 438 -22.65 -6.67 -12.45
C ALA A 438 -21.59 -7.60 -11.83
N PHE A 439 -20.40 -7.69 -12.41
CA PHE A 439 -19.29 -8.47 -11.86
C PHE A 439 -18.85 -7.94 -10.49
N VAL A 440 -18.71 -6.62 -10.35
CA VAL A 440 -18.38 -5.96 -9.06
C VAL A 440 -19.47 -6.24 -8.02
N ARG A 441 -20.76 -6.12 -8.38
CA ARG A 441 -21.89 -6.41 -7.47
C ARG A 441 -21.91 -7.89 -7.06
N ALA A 442 -21.54 -8.79 -7.95
CA ALA A 442 -21.47 -10.23 -7.70
C ALA A 442 -20.25 -10.65 -6.85
N ASP A 443 -19.23 -9.79 -6.66
CA ASP A 443 -18.06 -10.14 -5.85
C ASP A 443 -18.41 -10.34 -4.38
N SER A 444 -17.91 -11.45 -3.82
CA SER A 444 -18.16 -11.86 -2.43
C SER A 444 -17.73 -10.82 -1.38
N ARG A 445 -16.76 -9.95 -1.72
CA ARG A 445 -16.24 -8.91 -0.84
C ARG A 445 -17.13 -7.67 -0.83
N THR A 446 -17.93 -7.44 -1.87
CA THR A 446 -18.68 -6.19 -2.08
C THR A 446 -19.64 -5.81 -0.94
N PRO A 447 -20.41 -6.75 -0.34
CA PRO A 447 -21.27 -6.40 0.81
C PRO A 447 -20.50 -5.88 2.03
N GLY A 448 -19.35 -6.49 2.33
CA GLY A 448 -18.47 -6.02 3.42
C GLY A 448 -17.83 -4.67 3.10
N LEU A 449 -17.47 -4.45 1.83
CA LEU A 449 -16.92 -3.17 1.37
C LEU A 449 -17.94 -2.04 1.48
N ALA A 450 -19.20 -2.26 1.11
CA ALA A 450 -20.25 -1.26 1.24
C ALA A 450 -20.36 -0.74 2.68
N ARG A 451 -20.32 -1.64 3.67
CA ARG A 451 -20.37 -1.29 5.09
C ARG A 451 -19.12 -0.56 5.57
N LEU A 452 -17.94 -0.98 5.10
CA LEU A 452 -16.69 -0.30 5.44
C LEU A 452 -16.66 1.12 4.88
N LEU A 453 -17.14 1.30 3.65
CA LEU A 453 -17.25 2.60 2.99
C LEU A 453 -18.27 3.49 3.70
N GLU A 454 -19.42 2.95 4.09
CA GLU A 454 -20.43 3.70 4.85
C GLU A 454 -19.89 4.18 6.20
N ARG A 455 -19.27 3.31 6.98
CA ARG A 455 -18.65 3.68 8.28
C ARG A 455 -17.51 4.68 8.11
N TRP A 456 -16.68 4.48 7.09
CA TRP A 456 -15.61 5.43 6.77
C TRP A 456 -16.18 6.79 6.36
N ALA A 457 -17.21 6.82 5.51
CA ALA A 457 -17.83 8.05 5.03
C ALA A 457 -18.44 8.86 6.18
N GLN A 458 -19.10 8.19 7.14
CA GLN A 458 -19.60 8.81 8.37
C GLN A 458 -18.47 9.44 9.20
N ARG A 459 -17.34 8.74 9.40
CA ARG A 459 -16.18 9.28 10.13
C ARG A 459 -15.50 10.43 9.39
N ALA A 460 -15.39 10.33 8.07
CA ALA A 460 -14.74 11.30 7.21
C ALA A 460 -15.65 12.52 6.89
N GLY A 461 -16.94 12.46 7.23
CA GLY A 461 -17.90 13.53 6.96
C GLY A 461 -18.18 13.72 5.46
N VAL A 462 -18.21 12.63 4.69
CA VAL A 462 -18.47 12.64 3.24
C VAL A 462 -19.74 11.86 2.90
N GLU A 463 -20.30 12.11 1.72
CA GLU A 463 -21.45 11.36 1.21
C GLU A 463 -21.09 9.89 0.98
N VAL A 464 -22.03 8.99 1.31
CA VAL A 464 -21.83 7.54 1.15
C VAL A 464 -21.99 7.17 -0.32
N SER A 465 -20.89 6.83 -0.99
CA SER A 465 -20.93 6.27 -2.34
C SER A 465 -21.00 4.74 -2.33
N THR A 466 -21.78 4.18 -3.25
CA THR A 466 -21.87 2.72 -3.39
C THR A 466 -20.59 2.13 -3.99
N PRO A 467 -20.27 0.85 -3.74
CA PRO A 467 -19.13 0.20 -4.40
C PRO A 467 -19.20 0.26 -5.94
N ALA A 468 -20.40 0.27 -6.52
CA ALA A 468 -20.58 0.36 -7.97
C ALA A 468 -20.24 1.76 -8.51
N GLU A 469 -20.63 2.84 -7.81
CA GLU A 469 -20.27 4.22 -8.17
C GLU A 469 -18.76 4.44 -8.10
N ILE A 470 -18.13 3.99 -7.02
CA ILE A 470 -16.68 4.13 -6.85
C ILE A 470 -15.95 3.28 -7.91
N ALA A 471 -16.44 2.07 -8.20
CA ALA A 471 -15.91 1.26 -9.28
C ALA A 471 -16.01 1.96 -10.64
N GLN A 472 -17.09 2.72 -10.88
CA GLN A 472 -17.27 3.51 -12.09
C GLN A 472 -16.22 4.61 -12.19
N ARG A 473 -15.97 5.35 -11.11
CA ARG A 473 -14.91 6.37 -11.07
C ARG A 473 -13.52 5.76 -11.29
N ILE A 474 -13.27 4.59 -10.69
CA ILE A 474 -12.02 3.85 -10.91
C ILE A 474 -11.87 3.52 -12.39
N ALA A 475 -12.87 2.88 -13.00
CA ALA A 475 -12.77 2.38 -14.37
C ALA A 475 -12.79 3.48 -15.43
N CYS A 476 -13.68 4.46 -15.29
CA CYS A 476 -13.96 5.46 -16.32
C CYS A 476 -13.12 6.74 -16.17
N GLU A 477 -12.67 7.10 -14.96
CA GLU A 477 -11.91 8.34 -14.75
C GLU A 477 -10.44 8.01 -14.49
N THR A 478 -10.19 7.18 -13.47
CA THR A 478 -8.85 6.99 -12.91
C THR A 478 -7.98 6.11 -13.81
N LEU A 479 -8.48 4.92 -14.18
CA LEU A 479 -7.76 4.01 -15.08
C LEU A 479 -7.60 4.58 -16.49
N HIS A 480 -8.57 5.37 -16.97
CA HIS A 480 -8.43 6.10 -18.23
C HIS A 480 -7.31 7.14 -18.16
N SER A 481 -7.29 7.97 -17.11
CA SER A 481 -6.24 8.97 -16.91
C SER A 481 -4.84 8.37 -16.69
N LEU A 482 -4.75 7.12 -16.25
CA LEU A 482 -3.50 6.35 -16.11
C LEU A 482 -3.07 5.63 -17.40
N GLY A 483 -3.83 5.76 -18.50
CA GLY A 483 -3.50 5.08 -19.75
C GLY A 483 -3.80 3.58 -19.76
N VAL A 484 -4.61 3.08 -18.81
CA VAL A 484 -4.88 1.65 -18.59
C VAL A 484 -6.14 1.18 -19.32
N VAL A 485 -7.16 2.05 -19.42
CA VAL A 485 -8.48 1.70 -19.99
C VAL A 485 -8.91 2.71 -21.05
N ASP A 486 -9.25 2.22 -22.24
CA ASP A 486 -9.94 3.01 -23.27
C ASP A 486 -11.46 3.03 -23.00
N LEU A 487 -12.11 4.12 -23.41
CA LEU A 487 -13.54 4.31 -23.22
C LEU A 487 -14.25 4.37 -24.57
N GLY A 488 -15.29 3.56 -24.72
CA GLY A 488 -16.24 3.64 -25.81
C GLY A 488 -17.35 4.62 -25.48
N ASP A 489 -17.76 5.40 -26.48
CA ASP A 489 -18.96 6.21 -26.34
C ASP A 489 -20.18 5.29 -26.14
N PRO A 490 -21.16 5.72 -25.33
CA PRO A 490 -22.41 4.99 -25.14
C PRO A 490 -23.09 4.70 -26.49
N SER A 491 -23.62 3.49 -26.64
CA SER A 491 -24.44 3.12 -27.80
C SER A 491 -25.84 3.73 -27.69
N ASP A 492 -26.57 3.82 -28.80
CA ASP A 492 -27.96 4.33 -28.79
C ASP A 492 -28.86 3.57 -27.78
N ASP A 493 -28.55 2.29 -27.52
CA ASP A 493 -29.28 1.41 -26.59
C ASP A 493 -28.75 1.42 -25.14
N SER A 494 -27.67 2.16 -24.83
CA SER A 494 -27.08 2.19 -23.49
C SER A 494 -26.44 3.55 -23.19
N GLU A 495 -26.87 4.22 -22.12
CA GLU A 495 -26.30 5.49 -21.67
C GLU A 495 -24.87 5.37 -21.10
N ARG A 496 -24.32 4.15 -21.00
CA ARG A 496 -23.06 3.90 -20.29
C ARG A 496 -21.96 3.39 -21.21
N PRO A 497 -20.68 3.73 -20.92
CA PRO A 497 -19.58 3.46 -21.83
C PRO A 497 -19.23 1.97 -21.89
N THR A 498 -18.57 1.57 -22.97
CA THR A 498 -17.82 0.31 -23.02
C THR A 498 -16.36 0.56 -22.64
N LEU A 499 -15.69 -0.48 -22.12
CA LEU A 499 -14.34 -0.38 -21.58
C LEU A 499 -13.44 -1.41 -22.25
N ARG A 500 -12.18 -1.04 -22.52
CA ARG A 500 -11.17 -1.97 -23.04
C ARG A 500 -9.85 -1.76 -22.32
N ILE A 501 -9.21 -2.84 -21.85
CA ILE A 501 -7.85 -2.74 -21.31
C ILE A 501 -6.87 -2.47 -22.44
N THR A 502 -6.08 -1.39 -22.31
CA THR A 502 -5.03 -1.06 -23.27
C THR A 502 -3.89 -2.09 -23.22
N PRO A 503 -3.10 -2.25 -24.29
CA PRO A 503 -1.89 -3.07 -24.26
C PRO A 503 -0.92 -2.70 -23.12
N ARG A 504 -0.80 -1.40 -22.84
CA ARG A 504 -0.03 -0.86 -21.70
C ARG A 504 -0.65 -1.28 -20.36
N GLY A 505 -1.97 -1.12 -20.22
CA GLY A 505 -2.71 -1.50 -19.03
C GLY A 505 -2.55 -2.98 -18.69
N ARG A 506 -2.61 -3.85 -19.71
CA ARG A 506 -2.34 -5.29 -19.53
C ARG A 506 -0.95 -5.55 -18.97
N ALA A 507 0.07 -4.88 -19.50
CA ALA A 507 1.45 -5.03 -19.02
C ALA A 507 1.57 -4.57 -17.55
N TYR A 508 0.93 -3.46 -17.16
CA TYR A 508 0.94 -2.99 -15.77
C TYR A 508 0.22 -3.95 -14.82
N ILE A 509 -0.93 -4.48 -15.23
CA ILE A 509 -1.76 -5.37 -14.41
C ILE A 509 -1.11 -6.76 -14.23
N THR A 510 -0.46 -7.28 -15.28
CA THR A 510 0.20 -8.60 -15.26
C THR A 510 1.64 -8.53 -14.76
N GLY A 511 2.23 -7.33 -14.69
CA GLY A 511 3.62 -7.12 -14.31
C GLY A 511 4.62 -7.42 -15.42
N THR A 512 4.18 -7.62 -16.67
CA THR A 512 5.04 -7.91 -17.83
C THR A 512 5.69 -6.67 -18.41
N ALA A 513 6.60 -6.85 -19.37
CA ALA A 513 7.17 -5.75 -20.14
C ALA A 513 6.11 -5.05 -21.00
N LEU A 514 6.33 -3.76 -21.28
CA LEU A 514 5.48 -2.98 -22.17
C LEU A 514 5.52 -3.53 -23.61
N PRO A 515 4.41 -3.41 -24.35
CA PRO A 515 4.38 -3.74 -25.77
C PRO A 515 5.32 -2.79 -26.54
N ASN A 516 6.07 -3.35 -27.49
CA ASN A 516 7.14 -2.68 -28.25
C ASN A 516 8.38 -2.28 -27.41
N PRO A 517 9.27 -3.25 -27.09
CA PRO A 517 10.47 -2.98 -26.30
C PRO A 517 11.50 -2.09 -27.00
N ASP A 518 11.46 -1.99 -28.34
CA ASP A 518 12.39 -1.15 -29.09
C ASP A 518 12.07 0.33 -28.91
N ALA A 519 10.79 0.70 -28.89
CA ALA A 519 10.37 2.06 -28.55
C ALA A 519 10.84 2.47 -27.15
N GLN A 520 10.92 1.53 -26.20
CA GLN A 520 11.42 1.79 -24.83
C GLN A 520 12.93 2.04 -24.75
N ARG A 521 13.67 1.80 -25.83
CA ARG A 521 15.12 2.01 -25.92
C ARG A 521 15.50 3.31 -26.63
N GLU A 522 14.52 4.04 -27.17
CA GLU A 522 14.76 5.34 -27.78
C GLU A 522 15.18 6.37 -26.72
N GLY A 523 16.32 7.02 -26.95
CA GLY A 523 16.80 8.16 -26.16
C GLY A 523 16.22 9.48 -26.67
N SER A 524 16.46 10.56 -25.93
CA SER A 524 16.07 11.90 -26.34
C SER A 524 16.74 12.32 -27.66
N ARG A 525 16.07 13.18 -28.41
CA ARG A 525 16.62 13.75 -29.66
C ARG A 525 16.07 15.13 -29.97
N PHE A 526 16.86 15.93 -30.67
CA PHE A 526 16.40 17.22 -31.21
C PHE A 526 15.62 17.00 -32.51
N VAL A 527 14.46 17.66 -32.64
CA VAL A 527 13.59 17.55 -33.83
C VAL A 527 13.79 18.74 -34.77
N ASP A 528 13.81 19.97 -34.22
CA ASP A 528 13.86 21.23 -35.00
C ASP A 528 15.02 22.15 -34.55
N GLY A 529 16.15 21.57 -34.12
CA GLY A 529 17.35 22.32 -33.69
C GLY A 529 17.24 23.06 -32.34
N GLN A 530 16.04 23.37 -31.87
CA GLN A 530 15.76 23.98 -30.56
C GLN A 530 14.80 23.17 -29.69
N VAL A 531 14.04 22.26 -30.29
CA VAL A 531 13.08 21.39 -29.59
C VAL A 531 13.71 20.04 -29.31
N LEU A 532 13.84 19.70 -28.03
CA LEU A 532 14.29 18.41 -27.53
C LEU A 532 13.06 17.56 -27.20
N ARG A 533 12.91 16.44 -27.89
CA ARG A 533 11.92 15.41 -27.57
C ARG A 533 12.51 14.44 -26.57
N ILE A 534 11.84 14.27 -25.43
CA ILE A 534 12.28 13.38 -24.36
C ILE A 534 12.00 11.92 -24.71
N GLY A 535 13.02 11.07 -24.63
CA GLY A 535 12.94 9.64 -24.91
C GLY A 535 12.64 8.80 -23.66
N PRO A 536 12.03 7.61 -23.81
CA PRO A 536 11.75 6.71 -22.70
C PRO A 536 13.00 6.06 -22.08
N ALA A 537 14.13 5.98 -22.81
CA ALA A 537 15.36 5.38 -22.28
C ALA A 537 16.10 6.28 -21.27
N ASP A 538 15.78 7.58 -21.26
CA ASP A 538 16.44 8.56 -20.41
C ASP A 538 16.10 8.37 -18.94
N ARG A 539 16.99 8.84 -18.07
CA ARG A 539 16.74 8.87 -16.63
C ARG A 539 15.86 10.06 -16.26
N ILE A 540 14.88 9.84 -15.39
CA ILE A 540 13.98 10.89 -14.91
C ILE A 540 14.78 12.05 -14.30
N GLY A 541 15.82 11.75 -13.52
CA GLY A 541 16.66 12.78 -12.89
C GLY A 541 17.38 13.68 -13.90
N SER A 542 17.87 13.10 -15.01
CA SER A 542 18.50 13.86 -16.10
C SER A 542 17.52 14.80 -16.79
N VAL A 543 16.29 14.34 -17.06
CA VAL A 543 15.23 15.17 -17.65
C VAL A 543 14.81 16.30 -16.71
N VAL A 544 14.58 15.99 -15.43
CA VAL A 544 14.16 16.99 -14.44
C VAL A 544 15.27 18.03 -14.18
N ALA A 545 16.54 17.63 -14.30
CA ALA A 545 17.67 18.55 -14.18
C ALA A 545 17.71 19.66 -15.25
N LEU A 546 16.95 19.51 -16.35
CA LEU A 546 16.82 20.53 -17.39
C LEU A 546 15.94 21.72 -16.98
N SER A 547 15.11 21.58 -15.93
CA SER A 547 14.11 22.58 -15.50
C SER A 547 14.57 24.05 -15.56
N PRO A 548 15.81 24.44 -15.18
CA PRO A 548 16.23 25.84 -15.24
C PRO A 548 16.44 26.43 -16.63
N LEU A 549 16.59 25.60 -17.67
CA LEU A 549 17.04 26.02 -19.01
C LEU A 549 16.08 25.62 -20.14
N ILE A 550 14.85 25.22 -19.81
CA ILE A 550 13.85 24.79 -20.79
C ILE A 550 12.52 25.50 -20.61
N GLU A 551 11.78 25.60 -21.70
CA GLU A 551 10.35 25.85 -21.72
C GLU A 551 9.61 24.54 -22.06
N ILE A 552 8.51 24.27 -21.35
CA ILE A 552 7.70 23.06 -21.60
C ILE A 552 6.79 23.34 -22.79
N GLY A 553 6.94 22.56 -23.85
CA GLY A 553 6.12 22.61 -25.06
C GLY A 553 4.97 21.60 -25.02
N SER A 554 4.93 20.69 -25.99
CA SER A 554 3.87 19.67 -26.09
C SER A 554 4.01 18.60 -25.01
N VAL A 555 2.85 18.15 -24.50
CA VAL A 555 2.73 17.03 -23.55
C VAL A 555 1.81 15.92 -24.08
N THR A 556 1.44 15.97 -25.35
CA THR A 556 0.53 15.00 -25.97
C THR A 556 1.34 14.00 -26.79
N GLY A 557 1.27 12.72 -26.43
CA GLY A 557 2.04 11.64 -27.05
C GLY A 557 3.50 11.58 -26.59
N SER A 558 4.24 12.69 -26.67
CA SER A 558 5.60 12.84 -26.15
C SER A 558 5.73 14.13 -25.33
N LEU A 559 6.78 14.22 -24.52
CA LEU A 559 7.18 15.47 -23.88
C LEU A 559 8.21 16.16 -24.77
N ASP A 560 7.84 17.33 -25.29
CA ASP A 560 8.73 18.19 -26.06
C ASP A 560 9.08 19.42 -25.21
N VAL A 561 10.37 19.72 -25.11
CA VAL A 561 10.89 20.87 -24.36
C VAL A 561 11.74 21.74 -25.29
N SER A 562 11.61 23.05 -25.19
CA SER A 562 12.36 23.99 -26.02
C SER A 562 13.52 24.62 -25.24
N VAL A 563 14.68 24.67 -25.89
CA VAL A 563 15.85 25.43 -25.43
C VAL A 563 15.94 26.69 -26.27
N THR A 564 15.70 27.83 -25.64
CA THR A 564 15.63 29.14 -26.28
C THR A 564 16.77 30.04 -25.79
N GLN A 565 17.08 31.11 -26.52
CA GLN A 565 18.05 32.11 -26.03
C GLN A 565 17.61 32.72 -24.70
N HIS A 566 16.30 32.87 -24.51
CA HIS A 566 15.73 33.41 -23.29
C HIS A 566 15.98 32.47 -22.09
N THR A 567 15.63 31.19 -22.22
CA THR A 567 15.83 30.19 -21.14
C THR A 567 17.30 30.00 -20.79
N LEU A 568 18.20 30.01 -21.78
CA LEU A 568 19.64 29.99 -21.55
C LEU A 568 20.13 31.24 -20.79
N SER A 569 19.68 32.44 -21.19
CA SER A 569 20.04 33.67 -20.49
C SER A 569 19.56 33.70 -19.04
N LEU A 570 18.37 33.16 -18.78
CA LEU A 570 17.82 33.01 -17.43
C LEU A 570 18.62 32.03 -16.58
N ALA A 571 19.04 30.89 -17.15
CA ALA A 571 19.87 29.92 -16.47
C ALA A 571 21.25 30.51 -16.12
N LEU A 572 21.92 31.18 -17.06
CA LEU A 572 23.20 31.84 -16.81
C LEU A 572 23.10 32.91 -15.72
N ALA A 573 22.02 33.72 -15.77
CA ALA A 573 21.73 34.67 -14.70
C ALA A 573 21.50 33.94 -13.36
N ALA A 574 20.76 32.82 -13.34
CA ALA A 574 20.56 32.04 -12.12
C ALA A 574 21.87 31.43 -11.54
N GLY A 575 22.99 31.55 -12.26
CA GLY A 575 24.32 31.15 -11.81
C GLY A 575 24.78 29.80 -12.35
N PHE A 576 24.07 29.25 -13.35
CA PHE A 576 24.52 28.03 -14.03
C PHE A 576 25.69 28.34 -14.96
N ASP A 577 26.65 27.44 -14.98
CA ASP A 577 27.82 27.52 -15.86
C ASP A 577 27.50 26.95 -17.25
N ALA A 578 28.03 27.57 -18.31
CA ALA A 578 27.75 27.19 -19.69
C ALA A 578 28.18 25.74 -19.98
N ASP A 579 29.33 25.31 -19.45
CA ASP A 579 29.81 23.93 -19.56
C ASP A 579 28.91 22.95 -18.80
N ASN A 580 28.36 23.34 -17.66
CA ASN A 580 27.40 22.53 -16.91
C ASN A 580 26.08 22.38 -17.69
N LEU A 581 25.58 23.47 -18.30
CA LEU A 581 24.39 23.45 -19.14
C LEU A 581 24.60 22.56 -20.38
N LYS A 582 25.77 22.67 -21.02
CA LYS A 582 26.20 21.81 -22.13
C LYS A 582 26.18 20.34 -21.72
N GLY A 583 26.87 19.98 -20.63
CA GLY A 583 26.93 18.61 -20.14
C GLY A 583 25.56 18.02 -19.76
N ARG A 584 24.62 18.84 -19.26
CA ARG A 584 23.24 18.38 -18.97
C ARG A 584 22.45 18.04 -20.22
N LEU A 585 22.58 18.84 -21.28
CA LEU A 585 21.90 18.58 -22.55
C LEU A 585 22.52 17.38 -23.28
N GLU A 586 23.86 17.30 -23.31
CA GLU A 586 24.59 16.19 -23.92
C GLU A 586 24.37 14.85 -23.22
N ALA A 587 24.03 14.88 -21.92
CA ALA A 587 23.62 13.68 -21.20
C ALA A 587 22.31 13.06 -21.71
N LEU A 588 21.52 13.79 -22.50
CA LEU A 588 20.25 13.34 -23.07
C LEU A 588 20.34 13.18 -24.59
N ALA A 589 20.90 14.15 -25.30
CA ALA A 589 21.00 14.13 -26.76
C ALA A 589 22.19 14.93 -27.27
N GLN A 590 22.73 14.54 -28.44
CA GLN A 590 23.76 15.32 -29.12
C GLN A 590 23.24 16.72 -29.48
N LEU A 591 24.04 17.74 -29.18
CA LEU A 591 23.67 19.14 -29.40
C LEU A 591 23.68 19.52 -30.88
N PRO A 592 22.65 20.21 -31.38
CA PRO A 592 22.67 20.86 -32.68
C PRO A 592 23.60 22.09 -32.69
N ASP A 593 24.25 22.35 -33.83
CA ASP A 593 25.16 23.50 -34.02
C ASP A 593 24.62 24.85 -33.54
N PRO A 594 23.32 25.20 -33.68
CA PRO A 594 22.79 26.46 -33.17
C PRO A 594 22.91 26.56 -31.64
N ILE A 595 22.54 25.51 -30.90
CA ILE A 595 22.60 25.51 -29.44
C ILE A 595 24.05 25.48 -28.97
N GLU A 596 24.90 24.68 -29.62
CA GLU A 596 26.32 24.63 -29.29
C GLU A 596 27.00 25.99 -29.49
N ARG A 597 26.71 26.69 -30.60
CA ARG A 597 27.21 28.05 -30.83
C ARG A 597 26.69 29.02 -29.78
N MET A 598 25.42 28.94 -29.40
CA MET A 598 24.84 29.80 -28.36
C MET A 598 25.50 29.57 -26.99
N LEU A 599 25.75 28.32 -26.61
CA LEU A 599 26.44 27.99 -25.35
C LEU A 599 27.91 28.44 -25.39
N THR A 600 28.59 28.26 -26.52
CA THR A 600 29.98 28.71 -26.70
C THR A 600 30.08 30.24 -26.61
N GLN A 601 29.16 30.96 -27.26
CA GLN A 601 29.07 32.42 -27.15
C GLN A 601 28.76 32.88 -25.73
N ALA A 602 27.87 32.18 -25.03
CA ALA A 602 27.55 32.48 -23.63
C ALA A 602 28.69 32.17 -22.66
N SER A 603 29.56 31.21 -23.00
CA SER A 603 30.76 30.87 -22.23
C SER A 603 31.92 31.85 -22.48
N ALA A 604 31.88 32.64 -23.55
CA ALA A 604 32.94 33.58 -23.87
C ALA A 604 32.92 34.74 -22.87
N VAL A 605 33.98 34.83 -22.06
CA VAL A 605 34.19 35.98 -21.17
C VAL A 605 34.56 37.19 -22.01
N LEU A 606 33.64 38.15 -22.12
CA LEU A 606 33.87 39.42 -22.80
C LEU A 606 34.84 40.31 -22.00
N GLY A 607 34.84 40.19 -20.67
CA GLY A 607 35.90 40.76 -19.83
C GLY A 607 35.62 40.65 -18.34
N ARG A 608 36.45 41.31 -17.53
CA ARG A 608 36.43 41.23 -16.06
C ARG A 608 36.18 42.59 -15.44
N ALA A 609 35.48 42.56 -14.33
CA ALA A 609 35.18 43.74 -13.54
C ALA A 609 35.50 43.46 -12.07
N GLU A 610 36.32 44.28 -11.42
CA GLU A 610 36.72 44.08 -10.03
C GLU A 610 35.81 44.86 -9.09
N TYR A 611 35.20 44.19 -8.13
CA TYR A 611 34.34 44.82 -7.14
C TYR A 611 35.12 45.24 -5.91
N VAL A 612 34.98 46.51 -5.53
CA VAL A 612 35.60 47.11 -4.35
C VAL A 612 34.53 47.32 -3.26
N PRO A 613 34.50 46.47 -2.21
CA PRO A 613 33.40 46.44 -1.23
C PRO A 613 33.27 47.72 -0.40
N THR A 614 34.38 48.41 -0.11
CA THR A 614 34.39 49.63 0.71
C THR A 614 33.69 50.83 0.06
N GLN A 615 33.47 50.80 -1.27
CA GLN A 615 32.87 51.92 -2.00
C GLN A 615 31.64 51.54 -2.81
N GLY A 616 31.24 50.25 -2.83
CA GLY A 616 30.17 49.78 -3.72
C GLY A 616 30.50 50.09 -5.18
N PHE A 617 31.78 49.92 -5.55
CA PHE A 617 32.32 50.35 -6.84
C PHE A 617 32.74 49.12 -7.65
N LEU A 618 32.44 49.13 -8.95
CA LEU A 618 32.84 48.09 -9.88
C LEU A 618 33.88 48.69 -10.84
N TRP A 619 35.15 48.34 -10.64
CA TRP A 619 36.26 48.71 -11.52
C TRP A 619 36.17 47.94 -12.83
N VAL A 620 36.18 48.66 -13.95
CA VAL A 620 36.10 48.07 -15.28
C VAL A 620 37.20 48.70 -16.12
N GLU A 621 38.24 47.92 -16.41
CA GLU A 621 39.43 48.41 -17.14
C GLU A 621 39.11 48.72 -18.61
N ASP A 622 38.21 47.93 -19.20
CA ASP A 622 37.78 48.10 -20.60
C ASP A 622 36.60 49.08 -20.70
N ASN A 623 36.84 50.19 -21.41
CA ASN A 623 35.84 51.23 -21.57
C ASN A 623 34.64 50.78 -22.43
N GLU A 624 34.81 49.83 -23.36
CA GLU A 624 33.70 49.28 -24.14
C GLU A 624 32.77 48.43 -23.26
N ILE A 625 33.35 47.63 -22.36
CA ILE A 625 32.59 46.84 -21.37
C ILE A 625 31.88 47.76 -20.38
N ARG A 626 32.56 48.82 -19.93
CA ARG A 626 31.99 49.83 -19.05
C ARG A 626 30.76 50.49 -19.68
N GLU A 627 30.87 50.93 -20.93
CA GLU A 627 29.74 51.54 -21.65
C GLU A 627 28.63 50.53 -21.95
N MET A 628 28.97 49.28 -22.25
CA MET A 628 27.98 48.21 -22.41
C MET A 628 27.18 47.98 -21.12
N LEU A 629 27.86 47.80 -19.98
CA LEU A 629 27.21 47.59 -18.68
C LEU A 629 26.35 48.79 -18.26
N ARG A 630 26.80 50.01 -18.58
CA ARG A 630 26.07 51.25 -18.29
C ARG A 630 24.82 51.43 -19.13
N THR A 631 24.86 51.07 -20.41
CA THR A 631 23.77 51.37 -21.38
C THR A 631 22.79 50.22 -21.57
N ARG A 632 23.18 48.97 -21.31
CA ARG A 632 22.32 47.80 -21.48
C ARG A 632 21.21 47.81 -20.43
N ARG A 633 19.95 47.74 -20.87
CA ARG A 633 18.75 47.71 -20.02
C ARG A 633 18.79 46.65 -18.90
N GLN A 634 19.54 45.56 -19.08
CA GLN A 634 19.67 44.48 -18.10
C GLN A 634 20.51 44.86 -16.88
N THR A 635 21.43 45.81 -17.01
CA THR A 635 22.40 46.21 -15.98
C THR A 635 22.38 47.70 -15.64
N ALA A 636 21.83 48.55 -16.52
CA ALA A 636 21.83 50.00 -16.34
C ALA A 636 21.19 50.48 -15.03
N ASP A 637 20.16 49.77 -14.52
CA ASP A 637 19.51 50.09 -13.23
C ASP A 637 20.40 49.82 -12.01
N LEU A 638 21.46 49.01 -12.18
CA LEU A 638 22.39 48.67 -11.10
C LEU A 638 23.38 49.78 -10.79
N PHE A 639 23.50 50.78 -11.67
CA PHE A 639 24.57 51.77 -11.60
C PHE A 639 24.03 53.19 -11.51
N VAL A 640 24.77 54.05 -10.81
CA VAL A 640 24.49 55.49 -10.71
C VAL A 640 25.04 56.19 -11.95
N ASP A 641 24.25 57.04 -12.61
CA ASP A 641 24.71 57.89 -13.72
C ASP A 641 24.66 59.37 -13.28
N PRO A 642 25.76 60.14 -13.43
CA PRO A 642 27.05 59.76 -13.98
C PRO A 642 27.91 58.92 -13.01
N SER A 643 28.56 57.88 -13.54
CA SER A 643 29.58 57.07 -12.85
C SER A 643 31.01 57.56 -13.15
N PRO A 644 31.98 57.37 -12.24
CA PRO A 644 33.39 57.74 -12.45
C PRO A 644 34.00 57.11 -13.72
N PRO A 645 35.04 57.73 -14.32
CA PRO A 645 35.60 57.31 -15.61
C PRO A 645 36.29 55.93 -15.64
N ALA A 646 36.68 55.38 -14.47
CA ALA A 646 37.40 54.10 -14.36
C ALA A 646 36.53 52.91 -13.88
N GLY A 647 35.21 53.08 -13.82
CA GLY A 647 34.31 52.02 -13.38
C GLY A 647 32.87 52.48 -13.24
N LEU A 648 32.09 51.76 -12.45
CA LEU A 648 30.66 51.99 -12.25
C LEU A 648 30.33 51.99 -10.76
N LEU A 649 29.70 53.06 -10.27
CA LEU A 649 29.18 53.13 -8.91
C LEU A 649 27.86 52.36 -8.85
N LEU A 650 27.71 51.46 -7.88
CA LEU A 650 26.46 50.74 -7.69
C LEU A 650 25.37 51.64 -7.10
N SER A 651 24.15 51.46 -7.59
CA SER A 651 22.95 52.08 -7.03
C SER A 651 22.73 51.61 -5.58
N PRO A 652 22.25 52.49 -4.68
CA PRO A 652 21.98 52.13 -3.29
C PRO A 652 21.06 50.90 -3.16
N GLY A 653 21.41 49.96 -2.26
CA GLY A 653 20.65 48.73 -2.03
C GLY A 653 20.89 47.61 -3.06
N THR A 654 21.85 47.77 -3.96
CA THR A 654 22.23 46.72 -4.92
C THR A 654 23.20 45.73 -4.28
N ASP A 655 22.78 44.46 -4.21
CA ASP A 655 23.60 43.35 -3.71
C ASP A 655 24.62 42.87 -4.78
N ILE A 656 25.81 42.49 -4.35
CA ILE A 656 26.86 41.94 -5.22
C ILE A 656 26.41 40.67 -5.95
N GLU A 657 25.59 39.83 -5.32
CA GLU A 657 25.06 38.65 -6.02
C GLU A 657 24.22 39.04 -7.25
N ARG A 658 23.44 40.14 -7.13
CA ARG A 658 22.63 40.67 -8.23
C ARG A 658 23.50 41.29 -9.32
N VAL A 659 24.57 41.98 -8.96
CA VAL A 659 25.55 42.55 -9.91
C VAL A 659 26.26 41.45 -10.67
N ALA A 660 26.87 40.50 -9.97
CA ALA A 660 27.59 39.38 -10.57
C ALA A 660 26.69 38.54 -11.49
N ARG A 661 25.43 38.30 -11.09
CA ARG A 661 24.41 37.60 -11.88
C ARG A 661 24.12 38.29 -13.23
N ARG A 662 23.86 39.59 -13.21
CA ARG A 662 23.47 40.35 -14.42
C ARG A 662 24.67 40.70 -15.31
N CYS A 663 25.84 40.94 -14.73
CA CYS A 663 27.08 41.10 -15.49
C CYS A 663 27.45 39.80 -16.23
N ARG A 664 27.29 38.63 -15.57
CA ARG A 664 27.55 37.32 -16.19
C ARG A 664 26.62 37.00 -17.36
N SER A 665 25.35 37.41 -17.32
CA SER A 665 24.45 37.26 -18.48
C SER A 665 24.87 38.09 -19.71
N LEU A 666 25.77 39.06 -19.52
CA LEU A 666 26.40 39.84 -20.58
C LEU A 666 27.85 39.40 -20.85
N GLY A 667 28.30 38.27 -20.32
CA GLY A 667 29.67 37.76 -20.52
C GLY A 667 30.75 38.45 -19.68
N VAL A 668 30.38 39.23 -18.65
CA VAL A 668 31.35 39.92 -17.77
C VAL A 668 31.48 39.19 -16.44
N GLU A 669 32.69 38.79 -16.09
CA GLU A 669 33.00 38.18 -14.79
C GLU A 669 33.27 39.25 -13.73
N VAL A 670 32.59 39.17 -12.60
CA VAL A 670 32.88 40.03 -11.44
C VAL A 670 33.91 39.34 -10.55
N VAL A 671 35.00 40.03 -10.25
CA VAL A 671 36.10 39.59 -9.39
C VAL A 671 35.98 40.27 -8.03
N VAL A 672 36.10 39.52 -6.94
CA VAL A 672 36.10 40.04 -5.56
C VAL A 672 37.35 39.49 -4.89
N ASP A 673 38.18 40.37 -4.33
CA ASP A 673 39.43 40.00 -3.64
C ASP A 673 40.36 39.08 -4.49
N GLY A 674 40.42 39.34 -5.80
CA GLY A 674 41.25 38.58 -6.74
C GLY A 674 40.67 37.26 -7.25
N GLU A 675 39.48 36.85 -6.77
CA GLU A 675 38.79 35.64 -7.24
C GLU A 675 37.49 35.98 -7.99
N VAL A 676 37.16 35.20 -9.03
CA VAL A 676 35.88 35.37 -9.74
C VAL A 676 34.73 35.01 -8.79
N TYR A 677 33.88 35.99 -8.52
CA TYR A 677 32.75 35.86 -7.62
C TYR A 677 31.68 34.94 -8.21
N ARG A 678 31.67 33.68 -7.77
CA ARG A 678 30.66 32.70 -8.18
C ARG A 678 29.42 32.83 -7.28
N THR A 679 28.34 33.34 -7.85
CA THR A 679 27.02 33.36 -7.22
C THR A 679 26.65 31.97 -6.74
N ARG A 680 26.20 31.85 -5.49
CA ARG A 680 25.67 30.56 -4.99
C ARG A 680 24.44 30.21 -5.83
N SER A 681 24.46 29.02 -6.42
CA SER A 681 23.25 28.44 -7.01
C SER A 681 22.13 28.48 -5.96
N LEU A 682 20.96 29.02 -6.34
CA LEU A 682 19.75 28.98 -5.51
C LEU A 682 19.21 27.55 -5.34
N THR A 683 19.81 26.56 -6.01
CA THR A 683 19.52 25.14 -5.75
C THR A 683 20.49 24.66 -4.66
N PRO A 684 20.03 24.08 -3.54
CA PRO A 684 20.93 23.56 -2.53
C PRO A 684 21.90 22.56 -3.17
N PRO A 685 23.20 22.58 -2.83
CA PRO A 685 24.10 21.53 -3.27
C PRO A 685 23.57 20.17 -2.79
N PRO A 686 23.80 19.07 -3.54
CA PRO A 686 23.42 17.75 -3.08
C PRO A 686 24.13 17.49 -1.76
N ARG A 687 23.38 17.44 -0.67
CA ARG A 687 23.90 16.97 0.61
C ARG A 687 24.27 15.51 0.43
N ASN A 688 25.58 15.25 0.33
CA ASN A 688 26.13 13.93 0.55
C ASN A 688 25.69 13.43 1.94
N GLY A 689 25.14 12.21 1.99
CA GLY A 689 25.07 11.41 3.21
C GLY A 689 23.77 11.48 4.01
N SER A 690 23.04 10.36 3.96
CA SER A 690 22.24 9.76 5.04
C SER A 690 21.10 10.58 5.67
N ALA A 691 19.89 10.39 5.14
CA ALA A 691 18.68 10.20 5.94
C ALA A 691 17.57 9.63 5.06
N ALA A 692 17.66 8.34 4.72
CA ALA A 692 16.48 7.57 4.35
C ALA A 692 15.59 7.48 5.59
N ARG A 693 14.65 8.42 5.75
CA ARG A 693 13.54 8.26 6.70
C ARG A 693 12.62 7.18 6.14
N ARG A 694 12.89 5.94 6.52
CA ARG A 694 11.90 4.88 6.56
C ARG A 694 10.67 5.41 7.30
N TYR A 695 9.51 5.31 6.67
CA TYR A 695 8.25 5.21 7.38
C TYR A 695 8.30 3.90 8.17
N ASP A 696 8.72 3.98 9.43
CA ASP A 696 8.54 2.89 10.38
C ASP A 696 7.20 3.03 11.09
N ARG A 697 6.53 1.88 11.17
CA ARG A 697 5.31 1.62 11.91
C ARG A 697 5.43 2.12 13.35
N THR A 698 4.44 2.85 13.83
CA THR A 698 4.26 3.06 15.28
C THR A 698 3.16 2.17 15.80
N GLU A 699 3.58 1.05 16.37
CA GLU A 699 2.95 0.46 17.55
C GLU A 699 3.03 1.43 18.75
N PRO A 700 2.11 1.34 19.72
CA PRO A 700 2.09 2.23 20.89
C PRO A 700 3.18 1.84 21.90
N PRO A 701 3.84 2.81 22.56
CA PRO A 701 4.90 2.50 23.52
C PRO A 701 4.33 1.98 24.84
N THR A 702 4.82 0.80 25.22
CA THR A 702 4.69 0.22 26.56
C THR A 702 5.42 1.03 27.61
N SER A 703 4.79 1.09 28.78
CA SER A 703 5.25 1.66 30.03
C SER A 703 6.64 1.19 30.48
N ASN A 704 7.46 2.12 30.97
CA ASN A 704 8.42 1.82 32.03
C ASN A 704 8.67 3.03 32.95
N ILE A 705 8.10 2.92 34.14
CA ILE A 705 8.76 3.03 35.46
C ILE A 705 9.88 4.07 35.55
N ALA A 706 9.58 5.19 36.22
CA ALA A 706 10.56 5.97 36.96
C ALA A 706 10.06 6.26 38.38
N ARG A 707 10.88 5.84 39.34
CA ARG A 707 10.76 5.91 40.80
C ARG A 707 11.17 7.30 41.31
N LYS A 708 10.63 7.64 42.50
CA LYS A 708 11.07 8.66 43.50
C LYS A 708 10.63 10.11 43.20
N HIS A 709 10.22 10.95 44.17
CA HIS A 709 10.32 10.93 45.63
C HIS A 709 9.22 11.83 46.27
N THR A 710 8.63 11.34 47.37
CA THR A 710 8.22 12.04 48.61
C THR A 710 7.84 13.52 48.61
N GLY A 711 6.61 13.81 49.07
CA GLY A 711 6.17 15.14 49.52
C GLY A 711 4.87 15.10 50.31
N THR A 712 4.98 14.76 51.60
CA THR A 712 3.93 14.90 52.62
C THR A 712 3.31 16.30 52.68
N ARG A 713 1.98 16.40 52.63
CA ARG A 713 1.25 17.36 53.48
C ARG A 713 -0.22 16.98 53.68
N ARG A 714 -0.55 16.85 54.97
CA ARG A 714 -1.87 16.58 55.55
C ARG A 714 -2.75 17.84 55.54
N ARG A 715 -4.06 17.58 55.45
CA ARG A 715 -5.21 18.25 56.12
C ARG A 715 -5.37 19.77 56.00
N SER A 716 -6.51 20.18 55.44
CA SER A 716 -7.47 21.00 56.19
C SER A 716 -8.87 20.90 55.59
N SER A 717 -9.81 20.56 56.47
CA SER A 717 -11.26 20.72 56.38
C SER A 717 -11.69 22.18 56.51
N THR A 718 -12.65 22.63 55.71
CA THR A 718 -13.75 23.58 56.05
C THR A 718 -14.61 23.80 54.80
N GLN A 719 -15.86 23.33 54.78
CA GLN A 719 -17.08 24.03 55.18
C GLN A 719 -17.62 25.05 54.15
N THR A 720 -18.73 24.62 53.53
CA THR A 720 -19.98 25.37 53.24
C THR A 720 -20.01 26.48 52.18
N PRO A 721 -21.22 26.74 51.61
CA PRO A 721 -21.40 27.17 50.22
C PRO A 721 -21.99 28.59 50.13
N ALA A 722 -22.21 29.01 48.88
CA ALA A 722 -23.36 29.77 48.38
C ALA A 722 -23.01 31.02 47.54
N LEU A 723 -23.64 31.03 46.36
CA LEU A 723 -24.28 32.16 45.69
C LEU A 723 -23.40 33.36 45.29
N LYS A 724 -23.30 33.60 43.98
CA LYS A 724 -24.04 34.69 43.33
C LYS A 724 -24.08 34.58 41.80
N ARG A 725 -25.20 35.07 41.27
CA ARG A 725 -25.63 35.11 39.86
C ARG A 725 -24.82 36.12 39.02
N LYS A 726 -24.55 35.68 37.78
CA LYS A 726 -24.50 36.38 36.47
C LYS A 726 -23.47 37.50 36.23
N PRO A 727 -23.09 37.77 34.96
CA PRO A 727 -23.25 36.95 33.74
C PRO A 727 -22.13 35.93 33.55
#